data_AF-A0A834Q9L7-F1
#
_entry.id   AF-A0A834Q9L7-F1
#
_cell.length_a   1.000
_cell.length_b   1.000
_cell.length_c   1.000
_cell.angle_alpha   90.00
_cell.angle_beta   90.00
_cell.angle_gamma   90.00
#
_symmetry.space_group_name_H-M   'P 1'
#
loop_
_entity.id
_entity.type
_entity.pdbx_description
1 polymer ?
#
loop_
_entity_poly.entity_id
_entity_poly.type
_entity_poly.pdbx_seq_one_letter_code
_entity_poly.pdbx_strand_id
1 'polypeptide(L)'
;MLGLKTFPFLFLLHMQLTKAFPVPSEHSEEKNAKIVQNYLEKFYQLPSIQYRSPRKNSPSMIVEKLKEMQRFFGLNVTGKPNAETLEMMEKPRCGVPDSGDYMLTPGRPWKHTDLTYRIINYTPQLSEAEVETAFEKAFKVWSAASPLTFTRVSQGEADINIAFAQRDHGDNSPFDGPNGILAHAFQPGQGIGGDAHFDAEETWTQTSRNYNLFLVAAHEFGHSLGLSHSSDPGALMYPNYAFRDPSTYSLPQDDINGIQAIYGPSNNPIQPTGETTPTACDPRLTFDAATTLRGEILFFKDKYFWRRHPQLRLVELNFISLFWPSLPNGIQAAYEDFDRDLVFLFKGNQYWALSGYDILRGYPRSMTNFGFPSTVQAIDAAVSYRRKTYFFVNDQFWRYDNERQSMEPGYPKSISSTFPGIESRIDAVFQQNHFFLFFSGPRYYAFDLIAHRVTRVARSNLWLNYREAENEENMHRAQAYLNQFYSLEIEGSHLVQSKNRSLLDGKIREMQAFFGLTVTGKLDSRTLEIMKTPRCGVPDVGQYGYTLPGWRNHNLTYRIMNYTPDMEKVDVDEAIQKALEVWSKVTPLTFTRISKGIADIMIAFRRRVHGRCPRYFDGPLGVLGHAFPPGLGLGGDTHFDEDENWTTKDTSGFNLFLVAAHEFGHSLGLSHSNDQTALMFPNYVSMDPSKYPLSQDDINGIQSIYEGLPKAPGKPRRPMVPHACDPGLTFDAITTFRREVMFFKGRHLWRIYYDIANVEFELIASLWPSLPADLQAAYENPKDKILVFKDKNFWAIRGYAVLPDYPKSIHTLGFPRHVKKIDAAVCDQSTKKTYFFVGIWCWRYDEMTQTMDRGYPQRVVKHFPGIGLRIGAAFQRNGFFYFFRGSKQFEYDIKAKNITRIMRPNTWFKCKEPLDSSFDISIKEQAHSGGVKISYDKRLSLLIFIIVHLLRKIYNS
;
A
#
# COMPACT_ATOMS: atom_id res chain seq x y z
N MET A 1 -73.86 14.60 -22.10
CA MET A 1 -73.25 14.37 -20.77
C MET A 1 -72.19 13.28 -20.91
N LEU A 2 -71.02 13.56 -20.31
CA LEU A 2 -69.81 12.76 -20.07
C LEU A 2 -69.88 11.24 -20.32
N GLY A 3 -68.87 10.54 -20.83
CA GLY A 3 -67.50 10.88 -21.17
C GLY A 3 -66.72 9.59 -21.52
N LEU A 4 -66.28 9.46 -22.77
CA LEU A 4 -65.33 8.44 -23.23
C LEU A 4 -63.91 9.02 -23.09
N LYS A 5 -63.20 8.69 -22.01
CA LYS A 5 -61.75 8.94 -21.89
C LYS A 5 -61.14 7.94 -20.91
N THR A 6 -60.53 6.86 -21.41
CA THR A 6 -59.38 6.14 -20.81
C THR A 6 -58.96 4.94 -21.69
N PHE A 7 -58.70 5.17 -22.99
CA PHE A 7 -58.08 4.16 -23.85
C PHE A 7 -56.84 4.60 -24.67
N PRO A 8 -56.35 5.86 -24.65
CA PRO A 8 -55.09 6.21 -25.33
C PRO A 8 -53.86 6.35 -24.40
N PHE A 9 -53.96 6.00 -23.11
CA PHE A 9 -52.87 6.28 -22.15
C PHE A 9 -51.88 5.12 -21.93
N LEU A 10 -52.20 3.89 -22.34
CA LEU A 10 -51.33 2.72 -22.15
C LEU A 10 -50.40 2.44 -23.35
N PHE A 11 -50.72 2.95 -24.54
CA PHE A 11 -49.87 2.76 -25.73
C PHE A 11 -48.78 3.85 -25.86
N LEU A 12 -48.99 5.04 -25.29
CA LEU A 12 -47.97 6.10 -25.22
C LEU A 12 -46.94 5.89 -24.10
N LEU A 13 -47.23 5.04 -23.10
CA LEU A 13 -46.29 4.72 -22.03
C LEU A 13 -45.25 3.64 -22.43
N HIS A 14 -45.46 2.91 -23.54
CA HIS A 14 -44.53 1.90 -24.04
C HIS A 14 -43.57 2.40 -25.14
N MET A 15 -43.74 3.63 -25.63
CA MET A 15 -42.78 4.27 -26.56
C MET A 15 -41.91 5.36 -25.92
N GLN A 16 -41.88 5.47 -24.58
CA GLN A 16 -40.93 6.34 -23.86
C GLN A 16 -39.92 5.59 -22.96
N LEU A 17 -39.81 4.27 -23.10
CA LEU A 17 -38.81 3.45 -22.39
C LEU A 17 -37.79 2.76 -23.31
N THR A 18 -37.71 3.16 -24.58
CA THR A 18 -36.55 2.88 -25.43
C THR A 18 -35.74 4.16 -25.62
N LYS A 19 -35.21 4.72 -24.52
CA LYS A 19 -33.87 5.30 -24.64
C LYS A 19 -32.94 4.10 -24.68
N ALA A 20 -32.62 3.64 -25.89
CA ALA A 20 -31.47 2.79 -26.10
C ALA A 20 -30.28 3.56 -25.54
N PHE A 21 -29.84 3.20 -24.33
CA PHE A 21 -28.47 3.47 -23.94
C PHE A 21 -27.61 2.75 -24.98
N PRO A 22 -26.63 3.41 -25.61
CA PRO A 22 -25.72 2.70 -26.47
C PRO A 22 -25.04 1.63 -25.62
N VAL A 23 -25.39 0.37 -25.85
CA VAL A 23 -24.57 -0.75 -25.41
C VAL A 23 -23.25 -0.57 -26.18
N PRO A 24 -22.10 -0.46 -25.50
CA PRO A 24 -20.82 -0.48 -26.21
C PRO A 24 -20.82 -1.72 -27.11
N SER A 25 -20.63 -1.54 -28.41
CA SER A 25 -20.55 -2.68 -29.30
C SER A 25 -19.44 -3.61 -28.80
N GLU A 26 -19.62 -4.94 -28.89
CA GLU A 26 -18.56 -5.92 -28.52
C GLU A 26 -17.22 -5.57 -29.20
N HIS A 27 -17.30 -4.95 -30.38
CA HIS A 27 -16.16 -4.43 -31.13
C HIS A 27 -15.39 -3.29 -30.43
N SER A 28 -16.08 -2.42 -29.68
CA SER A 28 -15.47 -1.32 -28.91
C SER A 28 -14.73 -1.83 -27.67
N GLU A 29 -15.24 -2.85 -26.99
CA GLU A 29 -14.58 -3.41 -25.80
C GLU A 29 -13.30 -4.16 -26.18
N GLU A 30 -13.32 -4.91 -27.28
CA GLU A 30 -12.14 -5.62 -27.79
C GLU A 30 -11.04 -4.64 -28.25
N LYS A 31 -11.42 -3.55 -28.91
CA LYS A 31 -10.50 -2.47 -29.29
C LYS A 31 -9.84 -1.83 -28.06
N ASN A 32 -10.62 -1.50 -27.04
CA ASN A 32 -10.12 -0.87 -25.82
C ASN A 32 -9.19 -1.80 -25.04
N ALA A 33 -9.52 -3.10 -24.97
CA ALA A 33 -8.66 -4.10 -24.34
C ALA A 33 -7.29 -4.19 -25.03
N LYS A 34 -7.27 -4.11 -26.37
CA LYS A 34 -6.02 -4.15 -27.16
C LYS A 34 -5.15 -2.90 -26.95
N ILE A 35 -5.77 -1.72 -26.88
CA ILE A 35 -5.06 -0.46 -26.56
C ILE A 35 -4.37 -0.58 -25.20
N VAL A 36 -5.12 -0.99 -24.18
CA VAL A 36 -4.61 -1.15 -22.81
C VAL A 36 -3.48 -2.17 -22.77
N GLN A 37 -3.66 -3.33 -23.41
CA GLN A 37 -2.64 -4.37 -23.41
C GLN A 37 -1.35 -3.87 -24.07
N ASN A 38 -1.44 -3.33 -25.29
CA ASN A 38 -0.26 -2.82 -26.01
C ASN A 38 0.47 -1.73 -25.21
N TYR A 39 -0.29 -0.82 -24.59
CA TYR A 39 0.27 0.26 -23.78
C TYR A 39 1.02 -0.29 -22.56
N LEU A 40 0.43 -1.24 -21.83
CA LEU A 40 1.04 -1.83 -20.64
C LEU A 40 2.22 -2.75 -20.98
N GLU A 41 2.19 -3.45 -22.12
CA GLU A 41 3.34 -4.21 -22.62
C GLU A 41 4.53 -3.29 -22.91
N LYS A 42 4.27 -2.15 -23.56
CA LYS A 42 5.31 -1.21 -23.98
C LYS A 42 5.87 -0.38 -22.83
N PHE A 43 5.02 0.19 -21.98
CA PHE A 43 5.44 1.19 -20.98
C PHE A 43 5.44 0.70 -19.53
N TYR A 44 4.81 -0.44 -19.25
CA TYR A 44 4.68 -0.99 -17.89
C TYR A 44 5.17 -2.43 -17.76
N GLN A 45 5.92 -2.92 -18.75
CA GLN A 45 6.59 -4.23 -18.74
C GLN A 45 5.64 -5.41 -18.53
N LEU A 46 4.41 -5.32 -19.07
CA LEU A 46 3.51 -6.47 -19.10
C LEU A 46 4.15 -7.57 -19.98
N PRO A 47 4.32 -8.82 -19.50
CA PRO A 47 4.97 -9.88 -20.28
C PRO A 47 4.20 -10.20 -21.57
N SER A 48 4.88 -10.13 -22.72
CA SER A 48 4.26 -10.40 -24.03
C SER A 48 3.88 -11.89 -24.20
N ILE A 49 2.76 -12.12 -24.88
CA ILE A 49 2.08 -13.43 -25.03
C ILE A 49 2.87 -14.43 -25.88
N GLN A 50 3.93 -14.02 -26.59
CA GLN A 50 4.52 -14.85 -27.65
C GLN A 50 5.33 -16.07 -27.17
N TYR A 51 5.76 -16.13 -25.90
CA TYR A 51 6.52 -17.29 -25.40
C TYR A 51 6.24 -17.60 -23.92
N ARG A 52 5.09 -18.24 -23.61
CA ARG A 52 4.93 -19.21 -22.49
C ARG A 52 3.50 -19.76 -22.39
N SER A 53 3.39 -20.98 -21.86
CA SER A 53 2.17 -21.81 -21.79
C SER A 53 0.92 -21.09 -21.23
N PRO A 54 -0.30 -21.44 -21.71
CA PRO A 54 -1.58 -20.77 -21.42
C PRO A 54 -2.11 -20.92 -19.97
N ARG A 55 -1.26 -21.18 -18.98
CA ARG A 55 -1.65 -21.35 -17.56
C ARG A 55 -1.24 -20.20 -16.63
N LYS A 56 -0.68 -19.08 -17.14
CA LYS A 56 -0.14 -18.00 -16.27
C LYS A 56 -0.59 -16.56 -16.54
N ASN A 57 -1.54 -16.29 -17.43
CA ASN A 57 -2.11 -14.94 -17.55
C ASN A 57 -3.36 -14.83 -16.69
N SER A 58 -3.18 -14.48 -15.42
CA SER A 58 -4.31 -14.13 -14.57
C SER A 58 -4.76 -12.71 -14.93
N PRO A 59 -6.07 -12.44 -15.10
CA PRO A 59 -6.64 -11.10 -15.23
C PRO A 59 -6.16 -10.10 -14.17
N SER A 60 -5.61 -10.59 -13.04
CA SER A 60 -5.00 -9.78 -12.00
C SER A 60 -3.75 -9.00 -12.45
N MET A 61 -2.92 -9.50 -13.38
CA MET A 61 -1.67 -8.82 -13.73
C MET A 61 -1.90 -7.56 -14.57
N ILE A 62 -2.81 -7.63 -15.55
CA ILE A 62 -3.25 -6.46 -16.33
C ILE A 62 -3.87 -5.42 -15.40
N VAL A 63 -4.71 -5.86 -14.46
CA VAL A 63 -5.35 -4.97 -13.49
C VAL A 63 -4.32 -4.25 -12.61
N GLU A 64 -3.29 -4.95 -12.11
CA GLU A 64 -2.26 -4.31 -11.28
C GLU A 64 -1.36 -3.36 -12.08
N LYS A 65 -0.96 -3.73 -13.31
CA LYS A 65 -0.21 -2.81 -14.20
C LYS A 65 -1.03 -1.60 -14.63
N LEU A 66 -2.33 -1.78 -14.84
CA LEU A 66 -3.23 -0.66 -15.12
C LEU A 66 -3.39 0.27 -13.90
N LYS A 67 -3.43 -0.28 -12.68
CA LYS A 67 -3.42 0.53 -11.46
C LYS A 67 -2.10 1.27 -11.28
N GLU A 68 -0.97 0.66 -11.64
CA GLU A 68 0.35 1.32 -11.64
C GLU A 68 0.35 2.54 -12.58
N MET A 69 -0.11 2.35 -13.82
CA MET A 69 -0.28 3.44 -14.78
C MET A 69 -1.22 4.53 -14.27
N GLN A 70 -2.39 4.16 -13.74
CA GLN A 70 -3.34 5.12 -13.18
C GLN A 70 -2.73 5.92 -12.04
N ARG A 71 -1.95 5.30 -11.15
CA ARG A 71 -1.23 6.02 -10.08
C ARG A 71 -0.19 6.99 -10.64
N PHE A 72 0.58 6.55 -11.63
CA PHE A 72 1.65 7.35 -12.23
C PHE A 72 1.10 8.66 -12.83
N PHE A 73 -0.01 8.57 -13.57
CA PHE A 73 -0.67 9.72 -14.20
C PHE A 73 -1.64 10.47 -13.28
N GLY A 74 -1.72 10.11 -11.99
CA GLY A 74 -2.65 10.73 -11.03
C GLY A 74 -4.13 10.48 -11.34
N LEU A 75 -4.45 9.46 -12.14
CA LEU A 75 -5.80 9.05 -12.50
C LEU A 75 -6.45 8.21 -11.39
N ASN A 76 -7.75 8.00 -11.48
CA ASN A 76 -8.47 7.12 -10.56
C ASN A 76 -8.00 5.65 -10.67
N VAL A 77 -7.46 5.13 -9.57
CA VAL A 77 -6.87 3.79 -9.47
C VAL A 77 -7.95 2.72 -9.35
N THR A 78 -8.60 2.43 -10.47
CA THR A 78 -9.69 1.45 -10.55
C THR A 78 -9.23 0.10 -11.07
N GLY A 79 -8.10 0.05 -11.77
CA GLY A 79 -7.67 -1.12 -12.54
C GLY A 79 -8.61 -1.45 -13.69
N LYS A 80 -9.41 -0.48 -14.14
CA LYS A 80 -10.32 -0.58 -15.28
C LYS A 80 -10.03 0.54 -16.29
N PRO A 81 -10.14 0.27 -17.60
CA PRO A 81 -9.92 1.28 -18.63
C PRO A 81 -11.16 2.15 -18.80
N ASN A 82 -11.34 3.12 -17.90
CA ASN A 82 -12.33 4.18 -18.07
C ASN A 82 -11.93 5.14 -19.20
N ALA A 83 -12.85 6.02 -19.59
CA ALA A 83 -12.64 6.97 -20.68
C ALA A 83 -11.38 7.82 -20.47
N GLU A 84 -11.12 8.25 -19.23
CA GLU A 84 -9.95 9.06 -18.88
C GLU A 84 -8.63 8.28 -19.03
N THR A 85 -8.62 6.99 -18.65
CA THR A 85 -7.42 6.14 -18.84
C THR A 85 -7.14 5.93 -20.32
N LEU A 86 -8.17 5.66 -21.13
CA LEU A 86 -8.00 5.47 -22.57
C LEU A 86 -7.54 6.77 -23.25
N GLU A 87 -8.12 7.91 -22.88
CA GLU A 87 -7.71 9.21 -23.38
C GLU A 87 -6.23 9.50 -23.07
N MET A 88 -5.78 9.21 -21.85
CA MET A 88 -4.37 9.37 -21.48
C MET A 88 -3.45 8.43 -22.27
N MET A 89 -3.89 7.20 -22.54
CA MET A 89 -3.12 6.22 -23.33
C MET A 89 -2.98 6.60 -24.80
N GLU A 90 -3.92 7.38 -25.34
CA GLU A 90 -3.90 7.85 -26.73
C GLU A 90 -3.08 9.14 -26.92
N LYS A 91 -2.61 9.79 -25.84
CA LYS A 91 -1.82 11.02 -25.95
C LYS A 91 -0.40 10.72 -26.46
N PRO A 92 0.14 11.58 -27.36
CA PRO A 92 1.51 11.44 -27.83
C PRO A 92 2.50 11.56 -26.67
N ARG A 93 3.57 10.76 -26.71
CA ARG A 93 4.48 10.58 -25.57
C ARG A 93 5.89 10.13 -25.98
N CYS A 94 6.78 10.11 -25.00
CA CYS A 94 8.08 9.44 -25.10
C CYS A 94 7.91 7.92 -25.20
N GLY A 95 8.78 7.27 -25.98
CA GLY A 95 8.83 5.83 -26.20
C GLY A 95 9.44 5.02 -25.05
N VAL A 96 10.10 5.69 -24.10
CA VAL A 96 10.71 5.06 -22.92
C VAL A 96 9.62 4.59 -21.94
N PRO A 97 9.76 3.41 -21.31
CA PRO A 97 8.82 2.94 -20.28
C PRO A 97 8.74 3.82 -19.03
N ASP A 98 7.55 3.90 -18.44
CA ASP A 98 7.29 4.69 -17.21
C ASP A 98 7.67 3.93 -15.93
N SER A 99 7.71 2.59 -16.01
CA SER A 99 7.97 1.74 -14.86
C SER A 99 8.90 0.57 -15.18
N GLY A 100 9.70 0.21 -14.17
CA GLY A 100 10.69 -0.86 -14.20
C GLY A 100 11.98 -0.49 -14.94
N ASP A 101 12.98 -1.37 -14.85
CA ASP A 101 14.31 -1.15 -15.44
C ASP A 101 14.23 -1.22 -16.98
N TYR A 102 14.04 -0.08 -17.64
CA TYR A 102 14.45 0.06 -19.04
C TYR A 102 15.97 0.26 -19.09
N MET A 103 16.70 -0.82 -18.75
CA MET A 103 18.15 -0.89 -18.82
C MET A 103 18.53 -1.88 -19.93
N LEU A 104 18.59 -1.41 -21.17
CA LEU A 104 19.31 -2.12 -22.25
C LEU A 104 20.82 -2.13 -21.98
N THR A 105 21.30 -1.20 -21.14
CA THR A 105 22.67 -1.10 -20.62
C THR A 105 22.62 -0.85 -19.10
N PRO A 106 23.58 -1.36 -18.29
CA PRO A 106 23.61 -1.08 -16.85
C PRO A 106 23.84 0.42 -16.62
N GLY A 107 22.77 1.14 -16.26
CA GLY A 107 22.77 2.59 -16.06
C GLY A 107 23.73 3.00 -14.95
N ARG A 108 24.83 3.63 -15.33
CA ARG A 108 25.67 4.45 -14.46
C ARG A 108 25.62 5.85 -15.02
N PRO A 109 25.54 6.91 -14.20
CA PRO A 109 25.72 8.26 -14.72
C PRO A 109 27.01 8.37 -15.50
N TRP A 110 27.06 9.31 -16.45
CA TRP A 110 28.29 9.59 -17.19
C TRP A 110 29.43 9.84 -16.20
N LYS A 111 30.57 9.20 -16.44
CA LYS A 111 31.73 9.29 -15.53
C LYS A 111 32.46 10.64 -15.64
N HIS A 112 32.20 11.37 -16.71
CA HIS A 112 32.75 12.70 -16.99
C HIS A 112 31.60 13.67 -17.24
N THR A 113 31.87 14.94 -17.00
CA THR A 113 30.89 16.02 -17.16
C THR A 113 30.97 16.72 -18.51
N ASP A 114 32.11 16.60 -19.21
CA ASP A 114 32.27 17.12 -20.57
C ASP A 114 31.82 16.06 -21.55
N LEU A 115 30.58 16.19 -22.04
CA LEU A 115 29.94 15.24 -22.94
C LEU A 115 30.02 15.74 -24.38
N THR A 116 30.07 14.79 -25.31
CA THR A 116 30.08 15.04 -26.75
C THR A 116 28.79 14.56 -27.37
N TYR A 117 28.28 15.33 -28.35
CA TYR A 117 27.09 14.91 -29.11
C TYR A 117 27.29 15.07 -30.60
N ARG A 118 26.59 14.24 -31.37
CA ARG A 118 26.65 14.23 -32.83
C ARG A 118 25.26 14.10 -33.43
N ILE A 119 24.97 14.94 -34.43
CA ILE A 119 23.75 14.84 -35.24
C ILE A 119 24.07 13.94 -36.44
N ILE A 120 23.39 12.82 -36.55
CA ILE A 120 23.62 11.81 -37.59
C ILE A 120 22.91 12.19 -38.89
N ASN A 121 21.68 12.68 -38.80
CA ASN A 121 20.87 13.15 -39.92
C ASN A 121 19.86 14.21 -39.44
N TYR A 122 19.14 14.81 -40.39
CA TYR A 122 18.23 15.93 -40.16
C TYR A 122 16.83 15.62 -40.70
N THR A 123 15.80 16.17 -40.05
CA THR A 123 14.43 16.15 -40.58
C THR A 123 14.30 17.08 -41.79
N PRO A 124 13.59 16.69 -42.86
CA PRO A 124 13.35 17.56 -44.01
C PRO A 124 12.38 18.72 -43.73
N GLN A 125 11.73 18.74 -42.57
CA GLN A 125 10.69 19.72 -42.21
C GLN A 125 11.25 21.01 -41.63
N LEU A 126 12.50 20.98 -41.15
CA LEU A 126 13.21 22.12 -40.57
C LEU A 126 14.56 22.26 -41.27
N SER A 127 15.08 23.48 -41.35
CA SER A 127 16.46 23.69 -41.81
C SER A 127 17.46 23.13 -40.80
N GLU A 128 18.66 22.75 -41.27
CA GLU A 128 19.71 22.22 -40.39
C GLU A 128 20.05 23.18 -39.24
N ALA A 129 20.08 24.49 -39.51
CA ALA A 129 20.33 25.52 -38.50
C ALA A 129 19.23 25.57 -37.41
N GLU A 130 17.98 25.34 -37.79
CA GLU A 130 16.85 25.31 -36.85
C GLU A 130 16.91 24.06 -35.94
N VAL A 131 17.31 22.91 -36.50
CA VAL A 131 17.53 21.67 -35.75
C VAL A 131 18.72 21.83 -34.78
N GLU A 132 19.83 22.36 -35.27
CA GLU A 132 21.03 22.61 -34.46
C GLU A 132 20.73 23.56 -33.30
N THR A 133 20.03 24.66 -33.57
CA THR A 133 19.62 25.62 -32.54
C THR A 133 18.71 24.96 -31.49
N ALA A 134 17.79 24.09 -31.93
CA ALA A 134 16.90 23.39 -31.02
C ALA A 134 17.68 22.43 -30.08
N PHE A 135 18.60 21.64 -30.62
CA PHE A 135 19.40 20.70 -29.83
C PHE A 135 20.42 21.39 -28.93
N GLU A 136 21.10 22.44 -29.42
CA GLU A 136 22.00 23.24 -28.58
C GLU A 136 21.25 23.85 -27.39
N LYS A 137 20.06 24.39 -27.64
CA LYS A 137 19.21 24.93 -26.58
C LYS A 137 18.73 23.86 -25.61
N ALA A 138 18.41 22.66 -26.09
CA ALA A 138 18.01 21.53 -25.26
C ALA A 138 19.16 21.06 -24.33
N PHE A 139 20.40 20.99 -24.82
CA PHE A 139 21.55 20.73 -23.95
C PHE A 139 21.81 21.86 -22.97
N LYS A 140 21.61 23.11 -23.40
CA LYS A 140 21.82 24.30 -22.58
C LYS A 140 20.91 24.35 -21.35
N VAL A 141 19.68 23.84 -21.42
CA VAL A 141 18.81 23.83 -20.24
C VAL A 141 19.38 22.92 -19.13
N TRP A 142 19.98 21.79 -19.50
CA TRP A 142 20.59 20.85 -18.55
C TRP A 142 21.95 21.33 -18.02
N SER A 143 22.80 21.89 -18.88
CA SER A 143 24.10 22.45 -18.43
C SER A 143 23.93 23.70 -17.56
N ALA A 144 22.84 24.46 -17.69
CA ALA A 144 22.56 25.58 -16.79
C ALA A 144 22.34 25.13 -15.33
N ALA A 145 21.79 23.93 -15.13
CA ALA A 145 21.43 23.38 -13.82
C ALA A 145 22.46 22.41 -13.21
N SER A 146 23.48 22.00 -13.99
CA SER A 146 24.46 20.96 -13.60
C SER A 146 25.89 21.38 -13.99
N PRO A 147 26.94 20.66 -13.58
CA PRO A 147 28.30 20.92 -14.04
C PRO A 147 28.58 20.40 -15.47
N LEU A 148 27.58 19.84 -16.16
CA LEU A 148 27.75 19.24 -17.47
C LEU A 148 28.08 20.29 -18.54
N THR A 149 28.95 19.93 -19.48
CA THR A 149 29.20 20.69 -20.71
C THR A 149 28.96 19.80 -21.92
N PHE A 150 28.56 20.41 -23.03
CA PHE A 150 28.21 19.68 -24.25
C PHE A 150 28.97 20.25 -25.44
N THR A 151 29.72 19.38 -26.13
CA THR A 151 30.51 19.75 -27.30
C THR A 151 30.02 18.99 -28.52
N ARG A 152 29.61 19.71 -29.56
CA ARG A 152 29.23 19.09 -30.83
C ARG A 152 30.48 18.58 -31.56
N VAL A 153 30.43 17.35 -32.04
CA VAL A 153 31.46 16.77 -32.91
C VAL A 153 30.87 16.43 -34.28
N SER A 154 31.68 16.56 -35.33
CA SER A 154 31.27 16.31 -36.72
C SER A 154 31.69 14.91 -37.23
N GLN A 155 32.68 14.28 -36.59
CA GLN A 155 33.23 12.98 -36.96
C GLN A 155 33.66 12.20 -35.71
N GLY A 156 33.70 10.87 -35.81
CA GLY A 156 34.02 9.97 -34.70
C GLY A 156 32.79 9.51 -33.92
N GLU A 157 33.05 8.73 -32.87
CA GLU A 157 32.07 8.31 -31.86
C GLU A 157 31.84 9.46 -30.87
N ALA A 158 30.57 9.76 -30.58
CA ALA A 158 30.17 10.73 -29.57
C ALA A 158 29.50 10.00 -28.39
N ASP A 159 29.40 10.65 -27.24
CA ASP A 159 28.66 10.11 -26.08
C ASP A 159 27.16 10.03 -26.36
N ILE A 160 26.63 10.96 -27.17
CA ILE A 160 25.20 11.05 -27.51
C ILE A 160 25.06 11.23 -29.03
N ASN A 161 24.62 10.19 -29.74
CA ASN A 161 24.23 10.30 -31.13
C ASN A 161 22.74 10.62 -31.26
N ILE A 162 22.42 11.57 -32.12
CA ILE A 162 21.06 12.05 -32.36
C ILE A 162 20.66 11.74 -33.79
N ALA A 163 19.57 10.99 -33.96
CA ALA A 163 19.09 10.58 -35.27
C ALA A 163 17.57 10.70 -35.42
N PHE A 164 17.13 11.03 -36.64
CA PHE A 164 15.75 10.89 -37.08
C PHE A 164 15.60 9.53 -37.77
N ALA A 165 14.72 8.67 -37.24
CA ALA A 165 14.52 7.32 -37.74
C ALA A 165 13.03 7.03 -37.97
N GLN A 166 12.72 6.00 -38.76
CA GLN A 166 11.35 5.58 -39.04
C GLN A 166 11.16 4.14 -38.59
N ARG A 167 10.03 3.86 -37.94
CA ARG A 167 9.58 2.51 -37.56
C ARG A 167 10.69 1.69 -36.92
N ASP A 168 10.95 0.47 -37.41
CA ASP A 168 12.07 -0.34 -36.98
C ASP A 168 13.38 0.20 -37.54
N HIS A 169 14.30 0.54 -36.65
CA HIS A 169 15.59 1.17 -36.97
C HIS A 169 16.76 0.50 -36.25
N GLY A 170 16.61 -0.78 -35.87
CA GLY A 170 17.72 -1.65 -35.46
C GLY A 170 18.13 -1.58 -33.99
N ASP A 171 17.37 -0.89 -33.14
CA ASP A 171 17.62 -0.74 -31.70
C ASP A 171 16.60 -1.49 -30.80
N ASN A 172 15.71 -2.28 -31.41
CA ASN A 172 14.59 -2.99 -30.78
C ASN A 172 13.49 -2.10 -30.18
N SER A 173 13.47 -0.80 -30.49
CA SER A 173 12.46 0.16 -30.04
C SER A 173 11.77 0.83 -31.23
N PRO A 174 10.96 0.10 -32.02
CA PRO A 174 10.39 0.65 -33.23
C PRO A 174 9.37 1.76 -32.94
N PHE A 175 9.43 2.82 -33.77
CA PHE A 175 8.40 3.87 -33.83
C PHE A 175 7.10 3.35 -34.46
N ASP A 176 6.01 4.04 -34.19
CA ASP A 176 4.63 3.66 -34.56
C ASP A 176 4.00 4.57 -35.62
N GLY A 177 4.74 5.56 -36.12
CA GLY A 177 4.24 6.55 -37.07
C GLY A 177 3.51 7.69 -36.36
N PRO A 178 2.73 8.52 -37.11
CA PRO A 178 2.30 9.82 -36.60
C PRO A 178 1.38 9.77 -35.36
N ASN A 179 1.65 10.66 -34.41
CA ASN A 179 0.87 10.96 -33.18
C ASN A 179 0.87 9.89 -32.09
N GLY A 180 1.89 9.03 -32.06
CA GLY A 180 2.10 8.04 -31.01
C GLY A 180 3.35 8.34 -30.20
N ILE A 181 4.42 7.60 -30.51
CA ILE A 181 5.74 7.78 -29.91
C ILE A 181 6.53 8.76 -30.74
N LEU A 182 6.81 9.92 -30.15
CA LEU A 182 7.49 10.99 -30.88
C LEU A 182 9.01 10.77 -30.95
N ALA A 183 9.58 10.21 -29.89
CA ALA A 183 11.00 10.01 -29.72
C ALA A 183 11.26 9.02 -28.57
N HIS A 184 12.50 8.55 -28.46
CA HIS A 184 13.01 7.87 -27.28
C HIS A 184 14.52 8.11 -27.17
N ALA A 185 15.06 7.92 -25.96
CA ALA A 185 16.49 7.96 -25.72
C ALA A 185 16.93 6.84 -24.76
N PHE A 186 18.19 6.48 -24.87
CA PHE A 186 18.81 5.46 -24.04
C PHE A 186 19.56 6.07 -22.87
N GLN A 187 19.51 5.38 -21.74
CA GLN A 187 20.26 5.74 -20.53
C GLN A 187 21.79 5.79 -20.80
N PRO A 188 22.56 6.56 -20.02
CA PRO A 188 24.01 6.66 -20.18
C PRO A 188 24.68 5.28 -20.19
N GLY A 189 25.59 5.04 -21.15
CA GLY A 189 26.22 3.73 -21.28
C GLY A 189 27.18 3.62 -22.45
N GLN A 190 27.67 2.40 -22.71
CA GLN A 190 28.48 2.10 -23.89
C GLN A 190 27.60 1.75 -25.09
N GLY A 191 28.13 1.93 -26.30
CA GLY A 191 27.38 1.66 -27.53
C GLY A 191 26.31 2.72 -27.74
N ILE A 192 25.06 2.30 -27.87
CA ILE A 192 23.90 3.21 -28.04
C ILE A 192 23.48 3.93 -26.75
N GLY A 193 24.19 3.71 -25.63
CA GLY A 193 23.85 4.35 -24.36
C GLY A 193 24.10 5.85 -24.43
N GLY A 194 23.06 6.65 -24.23
CA GLY A 194 23.08 8.10 -24.48
C GLY A 194 22.34 8.52 -25.73
N ASP A 195 22.20 7.65 -26.73
CA ASP A 195 21.64 8.02 -28.03
C ASP A 195 20.16 8.41 -27.91
N ALA A 196 19.74 9.36 -28.75
CA ALA A 196 18.38 9.87 -28.82
C ALA A 196 17.84 9.77 -30.25
N HIS A 197 16.70 9.11 -30.41
CA HIS A 197 16.05 8.90 -31.69
C HIS A 197 14.72 9.65 -31.74
N PHE A 198 14.46 10.31 -32.87
CA PHE A 198 13.24 11.09 -33.13
C PHE A 198 12.49 10.45 -34.30
N ASP A 199 11.18 10.29 -34.19
CA ASP A 199 10.38 9.71 -35.27
C ASP A 199 10.32 10.69 -36.45
N ALA A 200 10.89 10.29 -37.58
CA ALA A 200 10.91 11.08 -38.80
C ALA A 200 9.54 11.13 -39.52
N GLU A 201 8.58 10.28 -39.14
CA GLU A 201 7.19 10.35 -39.63
C GLU A 201 6.38 11.45 -38.91
N GLU A 202 6.89 12.03 -37.82
CA GLU A 202 6.24 13.14 -37.11
C GLU A 202 6.48 14.49 -37.78
N THR A 203 5.57 15.45 -37.57
CA THR A 203 5.73 16.82 -38.08
C THR A 203 6.38 17.73 -37.05
N TRP A 204 7.71 17.87 -37.17
CA TRP A 204 8.55 18.70 -36.29
C TRP A 204 8.44 20.19 -36.60
N THR A 205 8.25 21.01 -35.57
CA THR A 205 8.18 22.48 -35.70
C THR A 205 8.94 23.20 -34.58
N GLN A 206 9.05 24.53 -34.71
CA GLN A 206 9.53 25.42 -33.64
C GLN A 206 8.40 26.10 -32.85
N THR A 207 7.15 25.79 -33.17
CA THR A 207 5.96 26.49 -32.63
C THR A 207 5.11 25.56 -31.77
N SER A 208 3.93 26.02 -31.35
CA SER A 208 2.91 25.19 -30.70
C SER A 208 2.13 24.28 -31.64
N ARG A 209 2.38 24.36 -32.95
CA ARG A 209 1.73 23.51 -33.96
C ARG A 209 2.46 22.17 -34.04
N ASN A 210 1.72 21.08 -33.92
CA ASN A 210 2.27 19.72 -33.88
C ASN A 210 3.33 19.57 -32.78
N TYR A 211 4.54 19.09 -33.11
CA TYR A 211 5.55 18.73 -32.11
C TYR A 211 6.74 19.66 -32.14
N ASN A 212 7.01 20.30 -31.00
CA ASN A 212 8.12 21.23 -30.86
C ASN A 212 9.44 20.45 -30.64
N LEU A 213 10.36 20.53 -31.62
CA LEU A 213 11.59 19.74 -31.57
C LEU A 213 12.45 20.04 -30.34
N PHE A 214 12.51 21.31 -29.89
CA PHE A 214 13.28 21.68 -28.71
C PHE A 214 12.75 21.02 -27.43
N LEU A 215 11.43 21.00 -27.22
CA LEU A 215 10.85 20.42 -26.01
C LEU A 215 11.02 18.91 -25.95
N VAL A 216 10.77 18.23 -27.08
CA VAL A 216 10.97 16.78 -27.16
C VAL A 216 12.45 16.46 -26.98
N ALA A 217 13.36 17.18 -27.65
CA ALA A 217 14.79 16.95 -27.49
C ALA A 217 15.27 17.20 -26.05
N ALA A 218 14.78 18.26 -25.39
CA ALA A 218 15.14 18.54 -24.01
C ALA A 218 14.72 17.39 -23.08
N HIS A 219 13.54 16.81 -23.29
CA HIS A 219 13.07 15.63 -22.54
C HIS A 219 13.95 14.41 -22.80
N GLU A 220 14.16 14.06 -24.07
CA GLU A 220 14.94 12.87 -24.44
C GLU A 220 16.40 12.97 -23.98
N PHE A 221 17.00 14.16 -24.04
CA PHE A 221 18.34 14.35 -23.49
C PHE A 221 18.37 14.21 -21.97
N GLY A 222 17.25 14.41 -21.26
CA GLY A 222 17.16 14.04 -19.85
C GLY A 222 17.39 12.54 -19.63
N HIS A 223 16.83 11.68 -20.48
CA HIS A 223 17.12 10.25 -20.47
C HIS A 223 18.56 9.93 -20.85
N SER A 224 19.10 10.58 -21.89
CA SER A 224 20.53 10.48 -22.27
C SER A 224 21.47 10.85 -21.12
N LEU A 225 20.98 11.62 -20.14
CA LEU A 225 21.72 12.05 -18.97
C LEU A 225 21.44 11.21 -17.72
N GLY A 226 20.51 10.26 -17.73
CA GLY A 226 20.27 9.38 -16.59
C GLY A 226 18.93 9.57 -15.89
N LEU A 227 18.11 10.52 -16.35
CA LEU A 227 16.80 10.77 -15.74
C LEU A 227 15.78 9.71 -16.20
N SER A 228 14.86 9.38 -15.30
CA SER A 228 13.67 8.60 -15.60
C SER A 228 12.47 9.53 -15.74
N HIS A 229 11.34 9.02 -16.23
CA HIS A 229 10.12 9.82 -16.25
C HIS A 229 9.71 10.25 -14.83
N SER A 230 9.20 11.49 -14.74
CA SER A 230 8.60 12.03 -13.52
C SER A 230 7.09 11.83 -13.54
N SER A 231 6.51 11.57 -12.37
CA SER A 231 5.06 11.60 -12.18
C SER A 231 4.52 13.02 -11.95
N ASP A 232 5.39 14.02 -11.81
CA ASP A 232 4.97 15.42 -11.74
C ASP A 232 4.51 15.88 -13.13
N PRO A 233 3.22 16.19 -13.35
CA PRO A 233 2.73 16.65 -14.64
C PRO A 233 3.44 17.92 -15.09
N GLY A 234 3.99 18.73 -14.18
CA GLY A 234 4.74 19.95 -14.44
C GLY A 234 6.23 19.78 -14.74
N ALA A 235 6.78 18.58 -14.68
CA ALA A 235 8.15 18.30 -15.09
C ALA A 235 8.32 18.31 -16.62
N LEU A 236 9.53 18.54 -17.10
CA LEU A 236 9.93 18.26 -18.47
C LEU A 236 9.95 16.75 -18.69
N MET A 237 10.45 15.98 -17.72
CA MET A 237 10.51 14.52 -17.76
C MET A 237 9.15 13.83 -17.59
N TYR A 238 8.03 14.55 -17.63
CA TYR A 238 6.71 13.91 -17.69
C TYR A 238 6.52 13.21 -19.06
N PRO A 239 5.98 11.97 -19.12
CA PRO A 239 6.00 11.18 -20.36
C PRO A 239 5.24 11.82 -21.54
N ASN A 240 4.20 12.60 -21.25
CA ASN A 240 3.42 13.29 -22.28
C ASN A 240 3.95 14.70 -22.54
N TYR A 241 4.14 15.01 -23.82
CA TYR A 241 4.68 16.28 -24.25
C TYR A 241 3.68 17.43 -24.11
N ALA A 242 3.92 18.32 -23.15
CA ALA A 242 3.17 19.56 -23.00
C ALA A 242 3.91 20.73 -23.67
N PHE A 243 3.26 21.43 -24.59
CA PHE A 243 3.87 22.60 -25.22
C PHE A 243 4.12 23.72 -24.19
N ARG A 244 5.32 24.30 -24.27
CA ARG A 244 5.73 25.53 -23.58
C ARG A 244 6.50 26.41 -24.53
N ASP A 245 6.34 27.72 -24.38
CA ASP A 245 7.04 28.69 -25.21
C ASP A 245 8.56 28.58 -25.00
N PRO A 246 9.34 28.18 -26.01
CA PRO A 246 10.79 28.06 -25.87
C PRO A 246 11.47 29.37 -25.47
N SER A 247 10.92 30.53 -25.83
CA SER A 247 11.56 31.84 -25.58
C SER A 247 11.67 32.20 -24.10
N THR A 248 10.76 31.67 -23.27
CA THR A 248 10.69 31.91 -21.82
C THR A 248 10.97 30.65 -21.01
N TYR A 249 11.36 29.56 -21.68
CA TYR A 249 11.50 28.25 -21.07
C TYR A 249 12.65 28.20 -20.06
N SER A 250 12.34 27.70 -18.87
CA SER A 250 13.29 27.29 -17.83
C SER A 250 12.93 25.89 -17.34
N LEU A 251 13.91 25.15 -16.83
CA LEU A 251 13.66 23.85 -16.24
C LEU A 251 12.75 23.99 -15.01
N PRO A 252 11.70 23.17 -14.89
CA PRO A 252 10.97 22.98 -13.64
C PRO A 252 11.86 22.55 -12.49
N GLN A 253 11.41 22.82 -11.26
CA GLN A 253 12.20 22.49 -10.08
C GLN A 253 12.40 20.98 -9.90
N ASP A 254 11.43 20.15 -10.31
CA ASP A 254 11.54 18.68 -10.27
C ASP A 254 12.73 18.19 -11.13
N ASP A 255 12.83 18.69 -12.37
CA ASP A 255 13.92 18.33 -13.28
C ASP A 255 15.28 18.85 -12.81
N ILE A 256 15.32 20.05 -12.22
CA ILE A 256 16.54 20.62 -11.59
C ILE A 256 17.00 19.71 -10.45
N ASN A 257 16.09 19.33 -9.55
CA ASN A 257 16.42 18.44 -8.44
C ASN A 257 16.92 17.08 -8.95
N GLY A 258 16.26 16.53 -9.97
CA GLY A 258 16.63 15.26 -10.60
C GLY A 258 18.04 15.29 -11.17
N ILE A 259 18.38 16.27 -12.02
CA ILE A 259 19.70 16.33 -12.66
C ILE A 259 20.81 16.63 -11.64
N GLN A 260 20.53 17.46 -10.63
CA GLN A 260 21.48 17.79 -9.58
C GLN A 260 21.71 16.63 -8.60
N ALA A 261 20.72 15.76 -8.40
CA ALA A 261 20.92 14.53 -7.64
C ALA A 261 21.90 13.56 -8.34
N ILE A 262 22.02 13.64 -9.66
CA ILE A 262 22.92 12.78 -10.45
C ILE A 262 24.32 13.40 -10.57
N TYR A 263 24.41 14.67 -10.98
CA TYR A 263 25.69 15.31 -11.35
C TYR A 263 26.12 16.44 -10.40
N GLY A 264 25.29 16.81 -9.42
CA GLY A 264 25.52 17.96 -8.57
C GLY A 264 25.03 19.29 -9.18
N PRO A 265 25.03 20.38 -8.38
CA PRO A 265 24.67 21.72 -8.82
C PRO A 265 25.67 22.30 -9.83
N SER A 266 25.23 23.28 -10.62
CA SER A 266 26.16 23.97 -11.54
C SER A 266 27.21 24.78 -10.78
N ASN A 267 28.35 25.02 -11.43
CA ASN A 267 29.43 25.85 -10.86
C ASN A 267 29.08 27.34 -10.79
N ASN A 268 27.86 27.74 -11.18
CA ASN A 268 27.42 29.12 -11.12
C ASN A 268 27.13 29.54 -9.67
N PRO A 269 27.53 30.75 -9.24
CA PRO A 269 27.31 31.23 -7.88
C PRO A 269 25.82 31.41 -7.54
N ILE A 270 24.98 31.60 -8.57
CA ILE A 270 23.53 31.66 -8.44
C ILE A 270 22.98 30.39 -9.06
N GLN A 271 22.38 29.54 -8.22
CA GLN A 271 21.72 28.33 -8.68
C GLN A 271 20.39 28.69 -9.37
N PRO A 272 20.05 28.04 -10.50
CA PRO A 272 18.78 28.26 -11.15
C PRO A 272 17.65 27.75 -10.25
N THR A 273 16.58 28.54 -10.14
CA THR A 273 15.33 28.14 -9.51
C THR A 273 14.28 27.95 -10.59
N GLY A 274 13.61 26.79 -10.57
CA GLY A 274 12.57 26.45 -11.53
C GLY A 274 11.18 26.81 -11.03
N GLU A 275 10.21 26.86 -11.95
CA GLU A 275 8.81 26.88 -11.58
C GLU A 275 8.43 25.57 -10.88
N THR A 276 7.62 25.66 -9.83
CA THR A 276 7.08 24.49 -9.11
C THR A 276 5.65 24.23 -9.53
N THR A 277 5.29 22.95 -9.65
CA THR A 277 3.92 22.56 -9.95
C THR A 277 3.00 22.97 -8.81
N PRO A 278 1.88 23.68 -9.09
CA PRO A 278 0.94 24.08 -8.05
C PRO A 278 0.43 22.88 -7.28
N THR A 279 0.57 22.91 -5.95
CA THR A 279 0.09 21.84 -5.09
C THR A 279 -1.34 22.12 -4.64
N ALA A 280 -2.21 21.12 -4.76
CA ALA A 280 -3.59 21.22 -4.28
C ALA A 280 -3.68 21.50 -2.76
N CYS A 281 -2.59 21.25 -2.03
CA CYS A 281 -2.50 21.43 -0.58
C CYS A 281 -2.05 22.84 -0.16
N ASP A 282 -1.52 23.68 -1.06
CA ASP A 282 -1.01 25.01 -0.67
C ASP A 282 -2.16 25.86 -0.10
N PRO A 283 -2.10 26.28 1.17
CA PRO A 283 -3.14 27.12 1.79
C PRO A 283 -3.24 28.51 1.14
N ARG A 284 -2.25 28.91 0.34
CA ARG A 284 -2.21 30.16 -0.41
C ARG A 284 -2.69 29.99 -1.86
N LEU A 285 -3.11 28.79 -2.25
CA LEU A 285 -3.56 28.51 -3.62
C LEU A 285 -4.71 29.44 -4.03
N THR A 286 -4.53 30.08 -5.19
CA THR A 286 -5.53 30.89 -5.88
C THR A 286 -5.88 30.25 -7.22
N PHE A 287 -7.00 30.63 -7.80
CA PHE A 287 -7.40 30.20 -9.15
C PHE A 287 -7.52 31.42 -10.04
N ASP A 288 -7.03 31.31 -11.27
CA ASP A 288 -7.10 32.39 -12.26
C ASP A 288 -8.44 32.40 -12.99
N ALA A 289 -9.09 31.24 -13.10
CA ALA A 289 -10.46 31.10 -13.59
C ALA A 289 -11.08 29.79 -13.08
N ALA A 290 -12.40 29.71 -13.07
CA ALA A 290 -13.12 28.47 -12.78
C ALA A 290 -14.39 28.40 -13.61
N THR A 291 -14.76 27.22 -14.10
CA THR A 291 -16.01 27.00 -14.83
C THR A 291 -16.50 25.58 -14.62
N THR A 292 -17.76 25.33 -14.96
CA THR A 292 -18.26 23.99 -15.16
C THR A 292 -18.06 23.53 -16.60
N LEU A 293 -18.06 22.22 -16.82
CA LEU A 293 -18.14 21.59 -18.15
C LEU A 293 -18.94 20.29 -18.00
N ARG A 294 -20.20 20.28 -18.47
CA ARG A 294 -21.11 19.12 -18.43
C ARG A 294 -21.20 18.44 -17.06
N GLY A 295 -21.17 19.24 -15.99
CA GLY A 295 -21.24 18.79 -14.61
C GLY A 295 -19.90 18.58 -13.91
N GLU A 296 -18.78 18.60 -14.64
CA GLU A 296 -17.44 18.70 -14.08
C GLU A 296 -17.12 20.14 -13.68
N ILE A 297 -16.10 20.32 -12.85
CA ILE A 297 -15.58 21.62 -12.46
C ILE A 297 -14.11 21.70 -12.88
N LEU A 298 -13.77 22.74 -13.64
CA LEU A 298 -12.42 23.05 -14.07
C LEU A 298 -11.93 24.27 -13.30
N PHE A 299 -10.77 24.16 -12.65
CA PHE A 299 -10.08 25.27 -11.98
C PHE A 299 -8.76 25.55 -12.71
N PHE A 300 -8.60 26.73 -13.28
CA PHE A 300 -7.40 27.10 -14.04
C PHE A 300 -6.41 27.83 -13.14
N LYS A 301 -5.12 27.53 -13.31
CA LYS A 301 -4.03 28.25 -12.66
C LYS A 301 -2.77 28.23 -13.52
N ASP A 302 -2.34 29.40 -13.94
CA ASP A 302 -1.20 29.63 -14.81
C ASP A 302 -1.32 28.77 -16.09
N LYS A 303 -0.44 27.81 -16.28
CA LYS A 303 -0.43 26.86 -17.40
C LYS A 303 -1.17 25.54 -17.11
N TYR A 304 -1.71 25.40 -15.90
CA TYR A 304 -2.34 24.19 -15.38
C TYR A 304 -3.84 24.35 -15.23
N PHE A 305 -4.54 23.23 -15.13
CA PHE A 305 -5.90 23.19 -14.63
C PHE A 305 -6.14 21.93 -13.81
N TRP A 306 -6.97 22.07 -12.78
CA TRP A 306 -7.54 20.95 -12.05
C TRP A 306 -8.90 20.59 -12.60
N ARG A 307 -9.13 19.31 -12.81
CA ARG A 307 -10.41 18.76 -13.24
C ARG A 307 -11.04 17.95 -12.11
N ARG A 308 -12.22 18.38 -11.67
CA ARG A 308 -13.02 17.69 -10.66
C ARG A 308 -14.26 17.11 -11.30
N HIS A 309 -14.30 15.79 -11.39
CA HIS A 309 -15.47 15.05 -11.86
C HIS A 309 -16.39 14.65 -10.69
N PRO A 310 -17.73 14.74 -10.81
CA PRO A 310 -18.67 14.43 -9.72
C PRO A 310 -18.59 13.00 -9.19
N GLN A 311 -18.16 12.06 -10.02
CA GLN A 311 -18.05 10.64 -9.66
C GLN A 311 -16.64 10.25 -9.18
N LEU A 312 -15.67 11.17 -9.26
CA LEU A 312 -14.28 10.93 -8.86
C LEU A 312 -14.00 11.51 -7.48
N ARG A 313 -13.19 10.81 -6.70
CA ARG A 313 -12.77 11.23 -5.34
C ARG A 313 -11.58 12.18 -5.36
N LEU A 314 -10.64 11.97 -6.28
CA LEU A 314 -9.44 12.78 -6.45
C LEU A 314 -9.64 13.80 -7.56
N VAL A 315 -8.89 14.89 -7.48
CA VAL A 315 -8.90 15.97 -8.46
C VAL A 315 -7.62 15.87 -9.29
N GLU A 316 -7.78 15.79 -10.60
CA GLU A 316 -6.69 15.55 -11.54
C GLU A 316 -6.06 16.89 -11.95
N LEU A 317 -4.73 17.00 -11.84
CA LEU A 317 -3.98 18.17 -12.30
C LEU A 317 -3.40 17.89 -13.68
N ASN A 318 -3.64 18.79 -14.63
CA ASN A 318 -3.17 18.65 -16.00
C ASN A 318 -2.65 19.98 -16.55
N PHE A 319 -1.87 19.89 -17.63
CA PHE A 319 -1.50 21.05 -18.45
C PHE A 319 -2.64 21.45 -19.37
N ILE A 320 -2.91 22.76 -19.47
CA ILE A 320 -3.90 23.28 -20.42
C ILE A 320 -3.53 22.89 -21.85
N SER A 321 -2.25 22.98 -22.22
CA SER A 321 -1.78 22.67 -23.57
C SER A 321 -1.86 21.19 -23.96
N LEU A 322 -1.96 20.26 -22.99
CA LEU A 322 -2.18 18.83 -23.27
C LEU A 322 -3.61 18.51 -23.76
N PHE A 323 -4.55 19.41 -23.49
CA PHE A 323 -5.95 19.29 -23.91
C PHE A 323 -6.28 20.31 -24.99
N TRP A 324 -5.67 21.48 -24.91
CA TRP A 324 -5.93 22.62 -25.79
C TRP A 324 -4.62 23.32 -26.20
N PRO A 325 -3.88 22.77 -27.18
CA PRO A 325 -2.57 23.29 -27.58
C PRO A 325 -2.57 24.74 -28.07
N SER A 326 -3.70 25.23 -28.58
CA SER A 326 -3.87 26.61 -29.07
C SER A 326 -4.54 27.56 -28.08
N LEU A 327 -4.88 27.09 -26.87
CA LEU A 327 -5.26 27.99 -25.78
C LEU A 327 -4.00 28.62 -25.17
N PRO A 328 -4.09 29.90 -24.77
CA PRO A 328 -3.00 30.55 -24.07
C PRO A 328 -2.95 30.14 -22.59
N ASN A 329 -1.76 30.19 -21.99
CA ASN A 329 -1.60 30.05 -20.53
C ASN A 329 -2.22 31.26 -19.80
N GLY A 330 -2.59 31.11 -18.53
CA GLY A 330 -3.11 32.19 -17.68
C GLY A 330 -4.50 32.65 -18.13
N ILE A 331 -5.45 31.73 -18.20
CA ILE A 331 -6.86 32.02 -18.47
C ILE A 331 -7.41 32.90 -17.34
N GLN A 332 -8.01 34.03 -17.69
CA GLN A 332 -8.45 35.04 -16.71
C GLN A 332 -9.92 34.92 -16.34
N ALA A 333 -10.75 34.36 -17.22
CA ALA A 333 -12.14 34.05 -16.90
C ALA A 333 -12.63 32.90 -17.77
N ALA A 334 -13.57 32.11 -17.25
CA ALA A 334 -14.23 31.07 -18.01
C ALA A 334 -15.68 30.92 -17.56
N TYR A 335 -16.59 30.56 -18.47
CA TYR A 335 -17.96 30.20 -18.11
C TYR A 335 -18.56 29.18 -19.08
N GLU A 336 -19.51 28.40 -18.59
CA GLU A 336 -20.31 27.46 -19.39
C GLU A 336 -21.64 28.10 -19.81
N ASP A 337 -21.94 28.05 -21.10
CA ASP A 337 -23.27 28.31 -21.65
C ASP A 337 -24.00 26.97 -21.83
N PHE A 338 -24.73 26.56 -20.78
CA PHE A 338 -25.46 25.29 -20.75
C PHE A 338 -26.47 25.13 -21.90
N ASP A 339 -27.08 26.22 -22.37
CA ASP A 339 -28.08 26.15 -23.44
C ASP A 339 -27.44 25.85 -24.81
N ARG A 340 -26.19 26.29 -25.00
CA ARG A 340 -25.42 26.07 -26.23
C ARG A 340 -24.43 24.91 -26.14
N ASP A 341 -24.25 24.34 -24.94
CA ASP A 341 -23.23 23.31 -24.65
C ASP A 341 -21.82 23.78 -25.04
N LEU A 342 -21.52 25.06 -24.73
CA LEU A 342 -20.24 25.69 -25.02
C LEU A 342 -19.59 26.21 -23.74
N VAL A 343 -18.26 26.12 -23.66
CA VAL A 343 -17.47 26.81 -22.63
C VAL A 343 -16.68 27.94 -23.26
N PHE A 344 -16.80 29.14 -22.72
CA PHE A 344 -16.05 30.30 -23.17
C PHE A 344 -14.90 30.59 -22.22
N LEU A 345 -13.70 30.82 -22.76
CA LEU A 345 -12.51 31.19 -21.99
C LEU A 345 -11.98 32.53 -22.48
N PHE A 346 -11.49 33.36 -21.56
CA PHE A 346 -11.07 34.74 -21.81
C PHE A 346 -9.63 34.95 -21.39
N LYS A 347 -8.89 35.67 -22.23
CA LYS A 347 -7.56 36.18 -21.92
C LYS A 347 -7.30 37.48 -22.70
N GLY A 348 -6.96 38.53 -21.97
CA GLY A 348 -6.81 39.87 -22.52
C GLY A 348 -8.10 40.30 -23.22
N ASN A 349 -7.95 40.85 -24.43
CA ASN A 349 -9.10 41.29 -25.24
C ASN A 349 -9.69 40.19 -26.14
N GLN A 350 -9.30 38.93 -25.94
CA GLN A 350 -9.69 37.79 -26.75
C GLN A 350 -10.45 36.75 -25.95
N TYR A 351 -11.27 35.99 -26.65
CA TYR A 351 -11.96 34.84 -26.09
C TYR A 351 -12.02 33.66 -27.07
N TRP A 352 -12.13 32.46 -26.50
CA TRP A 352 -12.25 31.17 -27.18
C TRP A 352 -13.56 30.52 -26.80
N ALA A 353 -14.10 29.68 -27.68
CA ALA A 353 -15.26 28.85 -27.38
C ALA A 353 -14.89 27.38 -27.60
N LEU A 354 -15.20 26.56 -26.61
CA LEU A 354 -15.04 25.11 -26.62
C LEU A 354 -16.40 24.44 -26.78
N SER A 355 -16.45 23.37 -27.57
CA SER A 355 -17.54 22.41 -27.63
C SER A 355 -17.03 21.09 -27.07
N GLY A 356 -17.34 20.79 -25.80
CA GLY A 356 -16.66 19.73 -25.07
C GLY A 356 -15.17 20.06 -24.92
N TYR A 357 -14.30 19.26 -25.55
CA TYR A 357 -12.84 19.47 -25.55
C TYR A 357 -12.33 20.16 -26.82
N ASP A 358 -13.17 20.37 -27.84
CA ASP A 358 -12.72 20.96 -29.11
C ASP A 358 -12.87 22.48 -29.13
N ILE A 359 -11.81 23.19 -29.53
CA ILE A 359 -11.89 24.62 -29.81
C ILE A 359 -12.62 24.83 -31.14
N LEU A 360 -13.67 25.65 -31.11
CA LEU A 360 -14.44 25.96 -32.31
C LEU A 360 -13.61 26.70 -33.36
N ARG A 361 -13.89 26.43 -34.64
CA ARG A 361 -13.25 27.15 -35.76
C ARG A 361 -13.61 28.63 -35.76
N GLY A 362 -12.62 29.47 -36.08
CA GLY A 362 -12.79 30.93 -36.13
C GLY A 362 -12.64 31.63 -34.78
N TYR A 363 -12.02 30.96 -33.81
CA TYR A 363 -11.54 31.52 -32.55
C TYR A 363 -10.00 31.55 -32.52
N PRO A 364 -9.36 32.49 -31.79
CA PRO A 364 -9.96 33.49 -30.90
C PRO A 364 -10.76 34.60 -31.60
N ARG A 365 -11.66 35.23 -30.84
CA ARG A 365 -12.43 36.42 -31.26
C ARG A 365 -12.24 37.57 -30.28
N SER A 366 -12.52 38.80 -30.73
CA SER A 366 -12.43 40.00 -29.90
C SER A 366 -13.60 40.11 -28.91
N MET A 367 -13.34 40.51 -27.67
CA MET A 367 -14.37 40.77 -26.66
C MET A 367 -15.34 41.89 -27.05
N THR A 368 -14.95 42.77 -27.98
CA THR A 368 -15.86 43.80 -28.54
C THR A 368 -17.12 43.18 -29.14
N ASN A 369 -17.08 41.91 -29.55
CA ASN A 369 -18.24 41.18 -30.05
C ASN A 369 -19.34 40.98 -29.00
N PHE A 370 -18.99 41.01 -27.70
CA PHE A 370 -19.96 41.01 -26.60
C PHE A 370 -20.54 42.41 -26.31
N GLY A 371 -20.04 43.46 -26.96
CA GLY A 371 -20.48 44.84 -26.73
C GLY A 371 -19.73 45.58 -25.62
N PHE A 372 -18.56 45.08 -25.20
CA PHE A 372 -17.70 45.80 -24.25
C PHE A 372 -17.10 47.07 -24.86
N PRO A 373 -16.94 48.16 -24.08
CA PRO A 373 -16.20 49.32 -24.51
C PRO A 373 -14.70 49.00 -24.63
N SER A 374 -13.98 49.72 -25.49
CA SER A 374 -12.54 49.55 -25.71
C SER A 374 -11.67 49.80 -24.46
N THR A 375 -12.24 50.41 -23.41
CA THR A 375 -11.60 50.60 -22.12
C THR A 375 -11.45 49.30 -21.31
N VAL A 376 -12.27 48.28 -21.58
CA VAL A 376 -12.18 46.97 -20.92
C VAL A 376 -11.20 46.09 -21.68
N GLN A 377 -10.00 45.95 -21.13
CA GLN A 377 -8.92 45.18 -21.77
C GLN A 377 -8.85 43.71 -21.32
N ALA A 378 -9.48 43.35 -20.21
CA ALA A 378 -9.54 42.00 -19.68
C ALA A 378 -10.78 41.83 -18.78
N ILE A 379 -11.18 40.59 -18.55
CA ILE A 379 -12.27 40.21 -17.65
C ILE A 379 -11.67 39.37 -16.52
N ASP A 380 -12.07 39.64 -15.29
CA ASP A 380 -11.50 39.00 -14.09
C ASP A 380 -12.22 37.70 -13.73
N ALA A 381 -13.52 37.60 -14.00
CA ALA A 381 -14.29 36.37 -13.83
C ALA A 381 -15.58 36.42 -14.64
N ALA A 382 -16.15 35.26 -14.96
CA ALA A 382 -17.41 35.18 -15.69
C ALA A 382 -18.27 34.02 -15.18
N VAL A 383 -19.59 34.16 -15.19
CA VAL A 383 -20.52 33.06 -14.88
C VAL A 383 -21.84 33.24 -15.60
N SER A 384 -22.41 32.16 -16.12
CA SER A 384 -23.75 32.15 -16.72
C SER A 384 -24.78 31.64 -15.73
N TYR A 385 -25.92 32.33 -15.63
CA TYR A 385 -27.05 31.91 -14.82
C TYR A 385 -28.37 32.41 -15.43
N ARG A 386 -29.33 31.48 -15.59
CA ARG A 386 -30.67 31.76 -16.16
C ARG A 386 -30.61 32.60 -17.45
N ARG A 387 -29.81 32.15 -18.43
CA ARG A 387 -29.62 32.80 -19.74
C ARG A 387 -29.00 34.20 -19.70
N LYS A 388 -28.43 34.58 -18.56
CA LYS A 388 -27.69 35.83 -18.39
C LYS A 388 -26.26 35.52 -18.02
N THR A 389 -25.31 36.15 -18.68
CA THR A 389 -23.89 36.03 -18.35
C THR A 389 -23.43 37.25 -17.57
N TYR A 390 -22.77 37.02 -16.45
CA TYR A 390 -22.22 38.05 -15.57
C TYR A 390 -20.72 38.09 -15.82
N PHE A 391 -20.21 39.27 -16.18
CA PHE A 391 -18.79 39.49 -16.41
C PHE A 391 -18.27 40.47 -15.35
N PHE A 392 -17.29 40.05 -14.57
CA PHE A 392 -16.71 40.83 -13.48
C PHE A 392 -15.41 41.47 -13.96
N VAL A 393 -15.27 42.78 -13.70
CA VAL A 393 -14.13 43.59 -14.10
C VAL A 393 -13.84 44.59 -12.97
N ASN A 394 -12.72 44.42 -12.28
CA ASN A 394 -12.34 45.19 -11.10
C ASN A 394 -13.42 45.13 -10.00
N ASP A 395 -13.98 46.28 -9.61
CA ASP A 395 -15.03 46.45 -8.60
C ASP A 395 -16.45 46.50 -9.20
N GLN A 396 -16.56 46.26 -10.52
CA GLN A 396 -17.78 46.35 -11.29
C GLN A 396 -18.11 45.04 -12.02
N PHE A 397 -19.36 44.90 -12.43
CA PHE A 397 -19.77 43.82 -13.31
C PHE A 397 -20.73 44.29 -14.39
N TRP A 398 -20.78 43.54 -15.48
CA TRP A 398 -21.68 43.68 -16.61
C TRP A 398 -22.60 42.47 -16.68
N ARG A 399 -23.82 42.67 -17.19
CA ARG A 399 -24.76 41.58 -17.46
C ARG A 399 -25.10 41.54 -18.94
N TYR A 400 -24.85 40.40 -19.56
CA TYR A 400 -25.11 40.13 -20.96
C TYR A 400 -26.32 39.20 -21.10
N ASP A 401 -27.21 39.55 -22.02
CA ASP A 401 -28.38 38.74 -22.36
C ASP A 401 -28.00 37.73 -23.45
N ASN A 402 -27.97 36.43 -23.10
CA ASN A 402 -27.54 35.40 -24.04
C ASN A 402 -28.55 35.18 -25.18
N GLU A 403 -29.83 35.51 -24.97
CA GLU A 403 -30.88 35.40 -25.99
C GLU A 403 -30.83 36.57 -26.97
N ARG A 404 -30.73 37.80 -26.45
CA ARG A 404 -30.61 39.02 -27.27
C ARG A 404 -29.21 39.22 -27.84
N GLN A 405 -28.24 38.44 -27.37
CA GLN A 405 -26.82 38.57 -27.70
C GLN A 405 -26.29 40.01 -27.55
N SER A 406 -26.70 40.71 -26.50
CA SER A 406 -26.30 42.09 -26.22
C SER A 406 -26.19 42.40 -24.73
N MET A 407 -25.35 43.38 -24.38
CA MET A 407 -25.26 43.89 -23.00
C MET A 407 -26.57 44.55 -22.58
N GLU A 408 -26.98 44.30 -21.33
CA GLU A 408 -28.18 44.95 -20.81
C GLU A 408 -27.95 46.43 -20.48
N PRO A 409 -28.96 47.29 -20.69
CA PRO A 409 -28.87 48.70 -20.34
C PRO A 409 -28.76 48.88 -18.81
N GLY A 410 -27.98 49.89 -18.39
CA GLY A 410 -27.76 50.21 -16.97
C GLY A 410 -26.60 49.46 -16.31
N TYR A 411 -25.70 48.88 -17.10
CA TYR A 411 -24.40 48.34 -16.69
C TYR A 411 -23.26 49.24 -17.20
N PRO A 412 -22.12 49.30 -16.49
CA PRO A 412 -21.70 48.46 -15.38
C PRO A 412 -22.36 48.83 -14.04
N LYS A 413 -22.42 47.87 -13.10
CA LYS A 413 -22.88 48.10 -11.72
C LYS A 413 -21.80 47.70 -10.73
N SER A 414 -21.83 48.30 -9.54
CA SER A 414 -20.91 47.93 -8.46
C SER A 414 -21.20 46.52 -7.95
N ILE A 415 -20.13 45.73 -7.75
CA ILE A 415 -20.22 44.38 -7.19
C ILE A 415 -20.72 44.44 -5.75
N SER A 416 -20.13 45.29 -4.91
CA SER A 416 -20.43 45.37 -3.48
C SER A 416 -21.90 45.69 -3.18
N SER A 417 -22.53 46.55 -4.01
CA SER A 417 -23.94 46.91 -3.85
C SER A 417 -24.90 45.81 -4.30
N THR A 418 -24.49 44.98 -5.26
CA THR A 418 -25.34 43.91 -5.81
C THR A 418 -25.10 42.57 -5.13
N PHE A 419 -23.89 42.30 -4.65
CA PHE A 419 -23.49 41.08 -3.97
C PHE A 419 -22.90 41.41 -2.59
N PRO A 420 -23.75 41.74 -1.58
CA PRO A 420 -23.28 42.12 -0.27
C PRO A 420 -22.40 41.04 0.37
N GLY A 421 -21.24 41.45 0.91
CA GLY A 421 -20.23 40.56 1.49
C GLY A 421 -19.12 40.13 0.51
N ILE A 422 -19.19 40.55 -0.76
CA ILE A 422 -18.10 40.44 -1.73
C ILE A 422 -17.48 41.84 -1.92
N GLU A 423 -16.45 42.14 -1.15
CA GLU A 423 -15.83 43.48 -1.08
C GLU A 423 -14.50 43.57 -1.83
N SER A 424 -14.01 42.45 -2.36
CA SER A 424 -12.73 42.34 -3.06
C SER A 424 -12.92 42.00 -4.55
N ARG A 425 -11.85 42.22 -5.33
CA ARG A 425 -11.75 41.75 -6.72
C ARG A 425 -11.95 40.23 -6.76
N ILE A 426 -12.71 39.77 -7.74
CA ILE A 426 -13.04 38.35 -7.93
C ILE A 426 -12.01 37.79 -8.91
N ASP A 427 -11.32 36.73 -8.51
CA ASP A 427 -10.35 36.04 -9.37
C ASP A 427 -11.01 34.92 -10.18
N ALA A 428 -12.06 34.29 -9.65
CA ALA A 428 -12.83 33.29 -10.38
C ALA A 428 -14.25 33.18 -9.82
N VAL A 429 -15.19 32.74 -10.65
CA VAL A 429 -16.56 32.45 -10.20
C VAL A 429 -17.16 31.33 -11.03
N PHE A 430 -17.87 30.41 -10.39
CA PHE A 430 -18.75 29.48 -11.09
C PHE A 430 -20.06 29.30 -10.31
N GLN A 431 -21.07 28.81 -11.01
CA GLN A 431 -22.39 28.56 -10.44
C GLN A 431 -22.56 27.09 -10.10
N GLN A 432 -23.07 26.81 -8.90
CA GLN A 432 -23.47 25.47 -8.49
C GLN A 432 -24.75 25.53 -7.68
N ASN A 433 -25.78 24.77 -8.10
CA ASN A 433 -27.12 24.79 -7.49
C ASN A 433 -27.71 26.21 -7.42
N HIS A 434 -27.92 26.76 -6.22
CA HIS A 434 -28.42 28.13 -6.01
C HIS A 434 -27.33 29.10 -5.52
N PHE A 435 -26.04 28.73 -5.66
CA PHE A 435 -24.92 29.54 -5.22
C PHE A 435 -24.10 30.06 -6.39
N PHE A 436 -23.64 31.29 -6.25
CA PHE A 436 -22.40 31.76 -6.88
C PHE A 436 -21.24 31.54 -5.92
N LEU A 437 -20.21 30.85 -6.39
CA LEU A 437 -19.00 30.59 -5.63
C LEU A 437 -17.91 31.53 -6.12
N PHE A 438 -17.75 32.65 -5.43
CA PHE A 438 -16.75 33.67 -5.75
C PHE A 438 -15.42 33.30 -5.11
N PHE A 439 -14.34 33.29 -5.88
CA PHE A 439 -12.98 33.11 -5.40
C PHE A 439 -12.27 34.45 -5.41
N SER A 440 -11.59 34.76 -4.31
CA SER A 440 -10.78 35.97 -4.17
C SER A 440 -9.60 35.64 -3.26
N GLY A 441 -8.42 35.62 -3.86
CA GLY A 441 -7.20 35.08 -3.28
C GLY A 441 -7.38 33.63 -2.79
N PRO A 442 -6.87 33.28 -1.60
CA PRO A 442 -6.91 31.93 -1.08
C PRO A 442 -8.26 31.54 -0.46
N ARG A 443 -9.32 32.33 -0.67
CA ARG A 443 -10.66 32.10 -0.11
C ARG A 443 -11.73 32.09 -1.18
N TYR A 444 -12.79 31.34 -0.91
CA TYR A 444 -14.04 31.42 -1.65
C TYR A 444 -15.22 31.81 -0.75
N TYR A 445 -16.20 32.46 -1.35
CA TYR A 445 -17.42 32.99 -0.75
C TYR A 445 -18.61 32.36 -1.47
N ALA A 446 -19.43 31.62 -0.73
CA ALA A 446 -20.67 31.06 -1.24
C ALA A 446 -21.81 32.06 -1.07
N PHE A 447 -22.14 32.77 -2.15
CA PHE A 447 -23.24 33.72 -2.20
C PHE A 447 -24.52 32.99 -2.61
N ASP A 448 -25.51 33.00 -1.72
CA ASP A 448 -26.81 32.39 -1.95
C ASP A 448 -27.67 33.32 -2.81
N LEU A 449 -28.05 32.88 -4.00
CA LEU A 449 -28.86 33.67 -4.94
C LEU A 449 -30.31 33.85 -4.48
N ILE A 450 -30.79 33.02 -3.55
CA ILE A 450 -32.14 33.08 -2.97
C ILE A 450 -32.12 33.98 -1.74
N ALA A 451 -31.21 33.73 -0.81
CA ALA A 451 -31.10 34.51 0.43
C ALA A 451 -30.39 35.87 0.24
N HIS A 452 -29.76 36.08 -0.92
CA HIS A 452 -29.07 37.29 -1.32
C HIS A 452 -27.98 37.74 -0.31
N ARG A 453 -27.21 36.77 0.20
CA ARG A 453 -26.11 37.00 1.16
C ARG A 453 -25.06 35.89 1.07
N VAL A 454 -23.85 36.19 1.54
CA VAL A 454 -22.81 35.18 1.74
C VAL A 454 -23.21 34.27 2.91
N THR A 455 -23.23 32.96 2.68
CA THR A 455 -23.59 31.94 3.68
C THR A 455 -22.38 31.18 4.21
N ARG A 456 -21.30 31.08 3.41
CA ARG A 456 -20.09 30.34 3.76
C ARG A 456 -18.86 31.04 3.20
N VAL A 457 -17.81 31.10 4.00
CA VAL A 457 -16.47 31.53 3.59
C VAL A 457 -15.49 30.44 4.00
N ALA A 458 -14.67 29.97 3.07
CA ALA A 458 -13.67 28.95 3.36
C ALA A 458 -12.47 29.05 2.40
N ARG A 459 -11.44 28.21 2.58
CA ARG A 459 -10.25 28.21 1.72
C ARG A 459 -10.55 27.65 0.33
N SER A 460 -9.95 28.25 -0.69
CA SER A 460 -10.12 27.85 -2.10
C SER A 460 -9.74 26.39 -2.33
N ASN A 461 -8.62 25.94 -1.73
CA ASN A 461 -8.07 24.60 -1.89
C ASN A 461 -8.94 23.46 -1.32
N LEU A 462 -9.96 23.75 -0.51
CA LEU A 462 -10.93 22.74 -0.04
C LEU A 462 -11.74 22.13 -1.20
N TRP A 463 -11.84 22.83 -2.33
CA TRP A 463 -12.48 22.31 -3.53
C TRP A 463 -11.67 21.22 -4.23
N LEU A 464 -10.39 21.06 -3.89
CA LEU A 464 -9.51 20.05 -4.46
C LEU A 464 -9.39 18.76 -3.60
N ASN A 465 -10.34 18.54 -2.67
CA ASN A 465 -10.45 17.32 -1.84
C ASN A 465 -9.22 16.93 -0.99
N TYR A 466 -8.44 17.92 -0.53
CA TYR A 466 -7.23 17.73 0.29
C TYR A 466 -7.41 16.79 1.52
N ARG A 467 -8.53 16.86 2.23
CA ARG A 467 -8.74 16.03 3.44
C ARG A 467 -8.88 14.53 3.15
N GLU A 468 -9.14 14.13 1.91
CA GLU A 468 -9.22 12.72 1.53
C GLU A 468 -7.89 12.23 0.93
N ALA A 469 -7.17 13.07 0.16
CA ALA A 469 -5.88 12.72 -0.43
C ALA A 469 -4.74 12.53 0.60
N GLU A 470 -4.63 13.41 1.61
CA GLU A 470 -3.65 13.23 2.70
C GLU A 470 -3.98 12.00 3.55
N ASN A 471 -5.26 11.71 3.76
CA ASN A 471 -5.69 10.49 4.42
C ASN A 471 -5.38 9.26 3.56
N GLU A 472 -5.53 9.32 2.23
CA GLU A 472 -5.21 8.20 1.34
C GLU A 472 -3.69 7.96 1.20
N GLU A 473 -2.85 9.00 1.08
CA GLU A 473 -1.39 8.83 1.07
C GLU A 473 -0.88 8.26 2.41
N ASN A 474 -1.36 8.82 3.53
CA ASN A 474 -1.02 8.31 4.85
C ASN A 474 -1.54 6.88 5.07
N MET A 475 -2.71 6.54 4.53
CA MET A 475 -3.25 5.18 4.55
C MET A 475 -2.46 4.23 3.65
N HIS A 476 -2.02 4.66 2.47
CA HIS A 476 -1.18 3.86 1.58
C HIS A 476 0.20 3.62 2.17
N ARG A 477 0.82 4.65 2.77
CA ARG A 477 2.09 4.54 3.50
C ARG A 477 1.95 3.61 4.70
N ALA A 478 0.88 3.78 5.50
CA ALA A 478 0.59 2.89 6.61
C ALA A 478 0.34 1.44 6.16
N GLN A 479 -0.37 1.25 5.05
CA GLN A 479 -0.60 -0.07 4.48
C GLN A 479 0.71 -0.71 4.03
N ALA A 480 1.59 0.02 3.34
CA ALA A 480 2.91 -0.46 2.93
C ALA A 480 3.78 -0.84 4.13
N TYR A 481 3.85 0.05 5.13
CA TYR A 481 4.55 -0.18 6.39
C TYR A 481 4.06 -1.45 7.10
N LEU A 482 2.75 -1.59 7.25
CA LEU A 482 2.17 -2.74 7.95
C LEU A 482 2.27 -4.04 7.12
N ASN A 483 2.22 -3.96 5.79
CA ASN A 483 2.48 -5.10 4.92
C ASN A 483 3.91 -5.62 5.11
N GLN A 484 4.87 -4.70 5.17
CA GLN A 484 6.29 -5.01 5.26
C GLN A 484 6.70 -5.51 6.65
N PHE A 485 6.23 -4.85 7.72
CA PHE A 485 6.70 -5.12 9.08
C PHE A 485 5.73 -5.91 9.96
N TYR A 486 4.44 -5.96 9.62
CA TYR A 486 3.37 -6.55 10.44
C TYR A 486 2.55 -7.66 9.74
N SER A 487 2.95 -8.08 8.53
CA SER A 487 2.35 -9.18 7.74
C SER A 487 0.83 -9.07 7.55
N LEU A 488 0.40 -8.23 6.61
CA LEU A 488 -0.97 -8.19 6.09
C LEU A 488 -1.11 -9.14 4.90
N GLU A 489 -1.68 -10.33 5.12
CA GLU A 489 -2.14 -11.17 4.02
C GLU A 489 -3.41 -10.55 3.42
N ILE A 490 -3.26 -9.78 2.34
CA ILE A 490 -4.40 -9.20 1.61
C ILE A 490 -4.77 -10.15 0.46
N GLU A 491 -5.80 -10.98 0.65
CA GLU A 491 -6.46 -11.66 -0.47
C GLU A 491 -7.29 -10.66 -1.29
N GLY A 492 -6.96 -10.54 -2.59
CA GLY A 492 -7.65 -9.65 -3.51
C GLY A 492 -9.07 -10.12 -3.86
N SER A 493 -10.10 -9.36 -3.45
CA SER A 493 -11.35 -9.24 -4.19
C SER A 493 -12.17 -8.02 -3.75
N HIS A 494 -12.80 -7.36 -4.72
CA HIS A 494 -13.44 -6.03 -4.65
C HIS A 494 -14.77 -5.94 -3.85
N LEU A 495 -15.08 -6.90 -2.96
CA LEU A 495 -16.36 -6.95 -2.23
C LEU A 495 -16.27 -6.72 -0.72
N VAL A 496 -15.15 -6.17 -0.22
CA VAL A 496 -14.90 -6.08 1.23
C VAL A 496 -14.25 -4.76 1.66
N GLN A 497 -14.81 -3.61 1.30
CA GLN A 497 -14.32 -2.33 1.84
C GLN A 497 -14.58 -2.16 3.35
N SER A 498 -15.54 -2.88 3.94
CA SER A 498 -15.83 -2.78 5.37
C SER A 498 -15.00 -3.72 6.27
N LYS A 499 -14.59 -4.93 5.82
CA LYS A 499 -13.68 -5.77 6.63
C LYS A 499 -12.20 -5.35 6.50
N ASN A 500 -11.80 -4.69 5.41
CA ASN A 500 -10.41 -4.24 5.24
C ASN A 500 -9.99 -3.16 6.25
N ARG A 501 -10.89 -2.24 6.63
CA ARG A 501 -10.62 -1.28 7.71
C ARG A 501 -10.42 -1.97 9.06
N SER A 502 -11.24 -2.97 9.39
CA SER A 502 -11.11 -3.71 10.65
C SER A 502 -9.77 -4.44 10.78
N LEU A 503 -9.23 -4.97 9.68
CA LEU A 503 -7.94 -5.68 9.68
C LEU A 503 -6.78 -4.67 9.81
N LEU A 504 -6.85 -3.57 9.05
CA LEU A 504 -5.86 -2.50 9.12
C LEU A 504 -5.83 -1.84 10.51
N ASP A 505 -6.99 -1.51 11.08
CA ASP A 505 -7.10 -0.96 12.43
C ASP A 505 -6.50 -1.92 13.47
N GLY A 506 -6.67 -3.25 13.27
CA GLY A 506 -6.06 -4.28 14.11
C GLY A 506 -4.53 -4.28 14.05
N LYS A 507 -3.97 -4.13 12.85
CA LYS A 507 -2.51 -4.07 12.63
C LYS A 507 -1.90 -2.75 13.09
N ILE A 508 -2.63 -1.64 12.96
CA ILE A 508 -2.25 -0.35 13.57
C ILE A 508 -2.17 -0.49 15.09
N ARG A 509 -3.11 -1.21 15.74
CA ARG A 509 -3.04 -1.44 17.19
C ARG A 509 -1.84 -2.29 17.60
N GLU A 510 -1.50 -3.30 16.81
CA GLU A 510 -0.32 -4.15 17.04
C GLU A 510 0.97 -3.33 16.98
N MET A 511 1.11 -2.49 15.95
CA MET A 511 2.24 -1.56 15.81
C MET A 511 2.28 -0.52 16.95
N GLN A 512 1.15 0.11 17.28
CA GLN A 512 1.07 1.05 18.39
C GLN A 512 1.47 0.41 19.71
N ALA A 513 1.05 -0.83 19.97
CA ALA A 513 1.42 -1.56 21.18
C ALA A 513 2.92 -1.90 21.22
N PHE A 514 3.50 -2.29 20.08
CA PHE A 514 4.94 -2.57 19.97
C PHE A 514 5.78 -1.33 20.30
N PHE A 515 5.42 -0.17 19.73
CA PHE A 515 6.15 1.09 19.93
C PHE A 515 5.80 1.82 21.24
N GLY A 516 4.94 1.26 22.09
CA GLY A 516 4.51 1.88 23.34
C GLY A 516 3.63 3.13 23.16
N LEU A 517 2.97 3.27 22.00
CA LEU A 517 2.05 4.35 21.68
C LEU A 517 0.67 4.11 22.33
N THR A 518 -0.16 5.15 22.33
CA THR A 518 -1.57 4.99 22.71
C THR A 518 -2.26 4.11 21.68
N VAL A 519 -2.78 2.96 22.13
CA VAL A 519 -3.41 1.97 21.24
C VAL A 519 -4.81 2.42 20.84
N THR A 520 -4.90 3.18 19.75
CA THR A 520 -6.15 3.74 19.22
C THR A 520 -6.68 2.97 18.02
N GLY A 521 -5.81 2.28 17.29
CA GLY A 521 -6.11 1.68 15.98
C GLY A 521 -6.38 2.71 14.89
N LYS A 522 -5.96 3.96 15.09
CA LYS A 522 -6.09 5.05 14.13
C LYS A 522 -4.72 5.61 13.79
N LEU A 523 -4.57 6.13 12.57
CA LEU A 523 -3.38 6.89 12.15
C LEU A 523 -3.42 8.29 12.75
N ASP A 524 -3.08 8.39 14.03
CA ASP A 524 -2.78 9.67 14.67
C ASP A 524 -1.39 10.19 14.24
N SER A 525 -1.14 11.48 14.47
CA SER A 525 0.10 12.14 14.07
C SER A 525 1.34 11.45 14.63
N ARG A 526 1.27 10.94 15.87
CA ARG A 526 2.38 10.23 16.52
C ARG A 526 2.66 8.88 15.88
N THR A 527 1.62 8.14 15.50
CA THR A 527 1.75 6.87 14.75
C THR A 527 2.42 7.11 13.40
N LEU A 528 2.04 8.17 12.69
CA LEU A 528 2.63 8.53 11.41
C LEU A 528 4.09 9.00 11.52
N GLU A 529 4.46 9.72 12.59
CA GLU A 529 5.84 10.11 12.86
C GLU A 529 6.74 8.87 13.02
N ILE A 530 6.29 7.87 13.79
CA ILE A 530 7.04 6.62 13.98
C ILE A 530 7.18 5.85 12.66
N MET A 531 6.12 5.79 11.83
CA MET A 531 6.15 5.10 10.53
C MET A 531 7.09 5.77 9.51
N LYS A 532 7.42 7.05 9.70
CA LYS A 532 8.33 7.82 8.82
C LYS A 532 9.78 7.80 9.31
N THR A 533 10.05 7.21 10.46
CA THR A 533 11.41 7.18 11.02
C THR A 533 12.23 6.10 10.30
N PRO A 534 13.47 6.39 9.85
CA PRO A 534 14.34 5.39 9.26
C PRO A 534 14.54 4.20 10.21
N ARG A 535 14.56 2.98 9.67
CA ARG A 535 14.51 1.76 10.49
C ARG A 535 15.18 0.55 9.85
N CYS A 536 15.30 -0.53 10.62
CA CYS A 536 15.65 -1.85 10.12
C CYS A 536 14.54 -2.43 9.22
N GLY A 537 14.96 -3.15 8.17
CA GLY A 537 14.12 -3.80 7.16
C GLY A 537 13.54 -5.15 7.58
N VAL A 538 13.85 -5.62 8.78
CA VAL A 538 13.33 -6.87 9.33
C VAL A 538 11.91 -6.65 9.90
N PRO A 539 10.95 -7.57 9.72
CA PRO A 539 9.62 -7.45 10.32
C PRO A 539 9.63 -7.48 11.85
N ASP A 540 8.75 -6.72 12.49
CA ASP A 540 8.60 -6.65 13.95
C ASP A 540 7.89 -7.88 14.53
N VAL A 541 7.18 -8.63 13.68
CA VAL A 541 6.35 -9.78 14.06
C VAL A 541 6.58 -10.97 13.12
N GLY A 542 6.02 -12.14 13.46
CA GLY A 542 6.14 -13.35 12.65
C GLY A 542 7.43 -14.15 12.93
N GLN A 543 8.07 -14.71 11.90
CA GLN A 543 9.27 -15.56 12.03
C GLN A 543 10.46 -14.83 12.68
N TYR A 544 10.47 -13.49 12.64
CA TYR A 544 11.50 -12.61 13.21
C TYR A 544 11.04 -11.88 14.49
N GLY A 545 9.80 -12.09 14.93
CA GLY A 545 9.28 -11.60 16.22
C GLY A 545 9.63 -12.52 17.40
N TYR A 546 10.52 -13.50 17.19
CA TYR A 546 11.03 -14.42 18.19
C TYR A 546 12.54 -14.56 18.02
N THR A 547 13.25 -14.72 19.14
CA THR A 547 14.64 -15.11 19.14
C THR A 547 14.79 -16.50 18.50
N LEU A 548 15.48 -16.57 17.36
CA LEU A 548 15.69 -17.78 16.59
C LEU A 548 16.88 -18.58 17.15
N PRO A 549 16.93 -19.90 16.94
CA PRO A 549 18.07 -20.70 17.39
C PRO A 549 19.35 -20.19 16.74
N GLY A 550 20.29 -19.77 17.57
CA GLY A 550 21.60 -19.26 17.15
C GLY A 550 22.42 -20.29 16.39
N TRP A 551 23.53 -19.80 15.85
CA TRP A 551 24.58 -20.64 15.29
C TRP A 551 24.98 -21.77 16.24
N ARG A 552 25.15 -22.98 15.69
CA ARG A 552 25.66 -24.13 16.47
C ARG A 552 27.13 -23.99 16.81
N ASN A 553 27.87 -23.27 15.99
CA ASN A 553 29.29 -23.00 16.16
C ASN A 553 29.48 -21.65 16.84
N HIS A 554 30.46 -21.58 17.73
CA HIS A 554 30.82 -20.34 18.42
C HIS A 554 31.94 -19.57 17.70
N ASN A 555 32.65 -20.22 16.79
CA ASN A 555 33.64 -19.58 15.94
C ASN A 555 33.01 -19.35 14.57
N LEU A 556 32.57 -18.11 14.32
CA LEU A 556 31.90 -17.70 13.10
C LEU A 556 32.87 -16.97 12.18
N THR A 557 32.70 -17.15 10.89
CA THR A 557 33.45 -16.45 9.86
C THR A 557 32.60 -15.37 9.22
N TYR A 558 33.20 -14.24 8.86
CA TYR A 558 32.51 -13.19 8.12
C TYR A 558 33.33 -12.71 6.93
N ARG A 559 32.64 -12.22 5.89
CA ARG A 559 33.27 -11.69 4.68
C ARG A 559 32.52 -10.48 4.15
N ILE A 560 33.26 -9.40 3.91
CA ILE A 560 32.76 -8.22 3.21
C ILE A 560 32.89 -8.45 1.70
N MET A 561 31.77 -8.43 0.99
CA MET A 561 31.70 -8.71 -0.45
C MET A 561 32.05 -7.50 -1.30
N ASN A 562 31.55 -6.33 -0.91
CA ASN A 562 31.77 -5.04 -1.54
C ASN A 562 31.72 -3.94 -0.47
N TYR A 563 32.14 -2.74 -0.85
CA TYR A 563 32.26 -1.58 0.03
C TYR A 563 31.43 -0.44 -0.52
N THR A 564 30.86 0.36 0.38
CA THR A 564 30.23 1.64 0.03
C THR A 564 31.27 2.64 -0.48
N PRO A 565 30.96 3.48 -1.48
CA PRO A 565 31.83 4.56 -1.92
C PRO A 565 31.84 5.75 -0.95
N ASP A 566 30.93 5.81 0.02
CA ASP A 566 30.79 6.94 0.95
C ASP A 566 31.90 6.99 2.00
N MET A 567 32.58 5.86 2.22
CA MET A 567 33.56 5.67 3.29
C MET A 567 34.83 4.98 2.76
N GLU A 568 35.98 5.33 3.34
CA GLU A 568 37.21 4.61 3.06
C GLU A 568 37.09 3.14 3.52
N LYS A 569 37.70 2.22 2.77
CA LYS A 569 37.58 0.78 3.06
C LYS A 569 38.05 0.42 4.47
N VAL A 570 39.04 1.14 4.99
CA VAL A 570 39.56 0.97 6.36
C VAL A 570 38.51 1.34 7.41
N ASP A 571 37.73 2.40 7.17
CA ASP A 571 36.69 2.85 8.08
C ASP A 571 35.51 1.89 8.09
N VAL A 572 35.15 1.35 6.91
CA VAL A 572 34.14 0.29 6.79
C VAL A 572 34.60 -0.97 7.54
N ASP A 573 35.85 -1.40 7.32
CA ASP A 573 36.41 -2.56 8.00
C ASP A 573 36.41 -2.38 9.54
N GLU A 574 36.80 -1.20 10.02
CA GLU A 574 36.80 -0.85 11.45
C GLU A 574 35.38 -0.83 12.02
N ALA A 575 34.41 -0.22 11.32
CA ALA A 575 33.02 -0.15 11.77
C ALA A 575 32.39 -1.54 11.89
N ILE A 576 32.57 -2.40 10.88
CA ILE A 576 32.06 -3.78 10.87
C ILE A 576 32.71 -4.62 11.97
N GLN A 577 34.03 -4.49 12.16
CA GLN A 577 34.74 -5.21 13.21
C GLN A 577 34.22 -4.80 14.60
N LYS A 578 34.12 -3.48 14.87
CA LYS A 578 33.58 -2.98 16.14
C LYS A 578 32.16 -3.46 16.38
N ALA A 579 31.32 -3.49 15.35
CA ALA A 579 29.94 -3.95 15.46
C ALA A 579 29.85 -5.44 15.87
N LEU A 580 30.72 -6.31 15.35
CA LEU A 580 30.79 -7.72 15.79
C LEU A 580 31.38 -7.87 17.20
N GLU A 581 32.33 -7.01 17.57
CA GLU A 581 32.93 -7.00 18.93
C GLU A 581 31.93 -6.64 20.03
N VAL A 582 30.88 -5.88 19.71
CA VAL A 582 29.78 -5.59 20.64
C VAL A 582 29.16 -6.89 21.17
N TRP A 583 28.95 -7.88 20.30
CA TRP A 583 28.32 -9.16 20.66
C TRP A 583 29.30 -10.18 21.27
N SER A 584 30.55 -10.22 20.82
CA SER A 584 31.56 -11.13 21.37
C SER A 584 31.99 -10.77 22.81
N LYS A 585 31.81 -9.52 23.24
CA LYS A 585 32.09 -9.11 24.63
C LYS A 585 31.15 -9.73 25.66
N VAL A 586 29.94 -10.13 25.24
CA VAL A 586 28.88 -10.61 26.13
C VAL A 586 28.45 -12.06 25.84
N THR A 587 29.16 -12.73 24.94
CA THR A 587 28.90 -14.13 24.53
C THR A 587 30.21 -14.88 24.29
N PRO A 588 30.19 -16.22 24.25
CA PRO A 588 31.36 -17.02 23.85
C PRO A 588 31.66 -16.98 22.34
N LEU A 589 31.01 -16.12 21.55
CA LEU A 589 31.19 -16.05 20.10
C LEU A 589 32.51 -15.39 19.73
N THR A 590 33.18 -15.93 18.72
CA THR A 590 34.36 -15.32 18.09
C THR A 590 34.12 -15.15 16.59
N PHE A 591 34.59 -14.03 16.04
CA PHE A 591 34.39 -13.67 14.64
C PHE A 591 35.73 -13.58 13.92
N THR A 592 35.89 -14.34 12.84
CA THR A 592 37.12 -14.37 12.04
C THR A 592 36.84 -13.92 10.61
N ARG A 593 37.55 -12.88 10.15
CA ARG A 593 37.41 -12.40 8.78
C ARG A 593 38.08 -13.34 7.79
N ILE A 594 37.39 -13.67 6.71
CA ILE A 594 37.96 -14.39 5.56
C ILE A 594 37.90 -13.54 4.29
N SER A 595 38.91 -13.65 3.43
CA SER A 595 39.00 -12.85 2.19
C SER A 595 38.48 -13.57 0.93
N LYS A 596 38.35 -14.90 0.99
CA LYS A 596 37.88 -15.76 -0.12
C LYS A 596 37.02 -16.90 0.43
N GLY A 597 36.11 -17.42 -0.40
CA GLY A 597 35.17 -18.47 -0.02
C GLY A 597 33.83 -17.93 0.52
N ILE A 598 32.99 -18.83 1.01
CA ILE A 598 31.70 -18.51 1.63
C ILE A 598 31.91 -18.49 3.14
N ALA A 599 31.52 -17.40 3.79
CA ALA A 599 31.57 -17.22 5.24
C ALA A 599 30.21 -17.55 5.87
N ASP A 600 30.13 -17.61 7.21
CA ASP A 600 28.86 -17.74 7.94
C ASP A 600 28.01 -16.46 7.84
N ILE A 601 28.67 -15.29 7.75
CA ILE A 601 28.02 -13.98 7.59
C ILE A 601 28.62 -13.29 6.35
N MET A 602 27.86 -13.21 5.26
CA MET A 602 28.25 -12.43 4.08
C MET A 602 27.68 -11.02 4.18
N ILE A 603 28.55 -10.02 4.10
CA ILE A 603 28.20 -8.61 4.24
C ILE A 603 28.26 -7.94 2.88
N ALA A 604 27.18 -7.28 2.47
CA ALA A 604 27.14 -6.58 1.20
C ALA A 604 26.36 -5.27 1.26
N PHE A 605 26.82 -4.27 0.51
CA PHE A 605 26.06 -3.05 0.25
C PHE A 605 25.29 -3.22 -1.07
N ARG A 606 23.99 -2.93 -1.07
CA ARG A 606 23.09 -3.26 -2.17
C ARG A 606 22.07 -2.13 -2.35
N ARG A 607 21.52 -2.00 -3.56
CA ARG A 607 20.46 -1.02 -3.87
C ARG A 607 19.16 -1.76 -4.18
N ARG A 608 18.04 -1.20 -3.73
CA ARG A 608 16.68 -1.62 -4.08
C ARG A 608 16.50 -3.14 -4.15
N VAL A 609 16.13 -3.68 -5.30
CA VAL A 609 16.07 -5.12 -5.58
C VAL A 609 17.48 -5.64 -5.85
N HIS A 610 17.95 -6.59 -5.04
CA HIS A 610 19.31 -7.12 -5.18
C HIS A 610 19.39 -8.65 -5.14
N GLY A 611 19.99 -9.22 -6.19
CA GLY A 611 20.25 -10.66 -6.29
C GLY A 611 18.97 -11.50 -6.28
N ARG A 612 18.99 -12.63 -5.56
CA ARG A 612 17.81 -13.48 -5.28
C ARG A 612 17.21 -13.19 -3.90
N CYS A 613 17.52 -12.02 -3.34
CA CYS A 613 17.03 -11.61 -2.03
C CYS A 613 15.51 -11.40 -2.09
N PRO A 614 14.70 -12.01 -1.21
CA PRO A 614 13.26 -11.80 -1.16
C PRO A 614 12.86 -10.46 -0.53
N ARG A 615 13.83 -9.66 -0.07
CA ARG A 615 13.63 -8.35 0.57
C ARG A 615 14.31 -7.26 -0.25
N TYR A 616 13.59 -6.18 -0.50
CA TYR A 616 14.03 -5.07 -1.33
C TYR A 616 14.16 -3.82 -0.48
N PHE A 617 15.14 -2.98 -0.82
CA PHE A 617 15.26 -1.64 -0.25
C PHE A 617 14.35 -0.63 -0.98
N ASP A 618 13.98 0.43 -0.29
CA ASP A 618 13.03 1.46 -0.71
C ASP A 618 13.68 2.78 -1.14
N GLY A 619 15.02 2.86 -1.13
CA GLY A 619 15.77 4.08 -1.40
C GLY A 619 16.03 4.89 -0.12
N PRO A 620 16.48 6.15 -0.23
CA PRO A 620 17.01 6.89 0.91
C PRO A 620 15.96 7.21 1.98
N LEU A 621 16.41 7.27 3.24
CA LEU A 621 15.66 7.66 4.45
C LEU A 621 14.55 6.68 4.87
N GLY A 622 14.60 5.43 4.39
CA GLY A 622 13.63 4.37 4.67
C GLY A 622 14.23 3.21 5.46
N VAL A 623 14.44 2.10 4.76
CA VAL A 623 15.08 0.90 5.30
C VAL A 623 16.60 0.98 5.15
N LEU A 624 17.31 1.05 6.28
CA LEU A 624 18.77 1.23 6.29
C LEU A 624 19.55 -0.07 6.00
N GLY A 625 18.96 -1.20 6.36
CA GLY A 625 19.62 -2.51 6.28
C GLY A 625 18.65 -3.62 6.63
N HIS A 626 19.06 -4.86 6.34
CA HIS A 626 18.41 -6.05 6.86
C HIS A 626 19.40 -7.21 6.95
N ALA A 627 19.18 -8.10 7.91
CA ALA A 627 19.91 -9.35 8.02
C ALA A 627 18.99 -10.58 8.06
N PHE A 628 19.54 -11.70 7.60
CA PHE A 628 18.93 -13.01 7.69
C PHE A 628 19.39 -13.74 8.94
N PRO A 629 18.52 -14.55 9.56
CA PRO A 629 18.85 -15.25 10.78
C PRO A 629 19.80 -16.43 10.49
N PRO A 630 20.44 -17.00 11.52
CA PRO A 630 21.34 -18.13 11.37
C PRO A 630 20.75 -19.28 10.53
N GLY A 631 21.48 -19.72 9.51
CA GLY A 631 20.96 -20.75 8.61
C GLY A 631 21.89 -21.11 7.45
N LEU A 632 21.41 -21.99 6.56
CA LEU A 632 22.12 -22.35 5.33
C LEU A 632 21.76 -21.38 4.20
N GLY A 633 22.67 -21.20 3.24
CA GLY A 633 22.43 -20.33 2.09
C GLY A 633 22.60 -18.87 2.46
N LEU A 634 21.49 -18.10 2.44
CA LEU A 634 21.48 -16.68 2.85
C LEU A 634 21.46 -16.49 4.37
N GLY A 635 21.40 -17.56 5.16
CA GLY A 635 21.30 -17.46 6.62
C GLY A 635 22.56 -16.84 7.21
N GLY A 636 22.41 -15.75 7.97
CA GLY A 636 23.52 -14.92 8.47
C GLY A 636 23.84 -13.71 7.62
N ASP A 637 23.47 -13.69 6.35
CA ASP A 637 23.85 -12.61 5.44
C ASP A 637 23.23 -11.28 5.87
N THR A 638 24.04 -10.23 5.76
CA THR A 638 23.68 -8.87 6.15
C THR A 638 23.81 -7.95 4.95
N HIS A 639 22.73 -7.22 4.65
CA HIS A 639 22.69 -6.26 3.58
C HIS A 639 22.47 -4.84 4.12
N PHE A 640 23.25 -3.89 3.62
CA PHE A 640 23.09 -2.47 3.89
C PHE A 640 22.61 -1.76 2.63
N ASP A 641 21.72 -0.78 2.78
CA ASP A 641 21.23 -0.01 1.64
C ASP A 641 22.29 0.99 1.16
N GLU A 642 22.73 0.85 -0.08
CA GLU A 642 23.72 1.69 -0.74
C GLU A 642 23.12 2.96 -1.37
N ASP A 643 21.80 3.15 -1.23
CA ASP A 643 21.15 4.44 -1.53
C ASP A 643 21.21 5.41 -0.32
N GLU A 644 21.67 4.94 0.85
CA GLU A 644 21.85 5.74 2.07
C GLU A 644 23.25 6.34 2.17
N ASN A 645 23.37 7.50 2.83
CA ASN A 645 24.66 8.18 3.06
C ASN A 645 25.35 7.64 4.33
N TRP A 646 26.35 6.77 4.15
CA TRP A 646 27.05 6.13 5.27
C TRP A 646 28.19 6.99 5.84
N THR A 647 28.29 7.04 7.17
CA THR A 647 29.30 7.85 7.87
C THR A 647 29.81 7.18 9.16
N THR A 648 30.99 7.58 9.62
CA THR A 648 31.49 7.31 10.99
C THR A 648 31.23 8.45 11.98
N LYS A 649 30.72 9.59 11.51
CA LYS A 649 30.53 10.85 12.26
C LYS A 649 29.06 11.25 12.30
N ASP A 650 28.59 11.75 13.44
CA ASP A 650 27.17 12.05 13.73
C ASP A 650 26.58 13.32 13.08
N THR A 651 27.17 13.85 12.00
CA THR A 651 26.84 15.22 11.54
C THR A 651 25.98 15.32 10.27
N SER A 652 25.86 14.28 9.43
CA SER A 652 25.03 14.35 8.19
C SER A 652 24.79 13.01 7.45
N GLY A 653 24.60 11.89 8.16
CA GLY A 653 24.35 10.57 7.54
C GLY A 653 24.04 9.48 8.57
N PHE A 654 23.93 8.22 8.14
CA PHE A 654 23.68 7.08 9.02
C PHE A 654 25.00 6.46 9.49
N ASN A 655 25.12 6.26 10.82
CA ASN A 655 26.30 5.66 11.42
C ASN A 655 26.37 4.16 11.11
N LEU A 656 27.29 3.75 10.23
CA LEU A 656 27.42 2.37 9.77
C LEU A 656 27.66 1.39 10.93
N PHE A 657 28.43 1.79 11.95
CA PHE A 657 28.69 0.94 13.12
C PHE A 657 27.39 0.60 13.87
N LEU A 658 26.50 1.58 14.09
CA LEU A 658 25.25 1.35 14.83
C LEU A 658 24.31 0.44 14.05
N VAL A 659 24.12 0.72 12.76
CA VAL A 659 23.25 -0.11 11.92
C VAL A 659 23.82 -1.52 11.78
N ALA A 660 25.13 -1.66 11.56
CA ALA A 660 25.76 -2.97 11.50
C ALA A 660 25.65 -3.76 12.81
N ALA A 661 25.81 -3.10 13.96
CA ALA A 661 25.68 -3.77 15.25
C ALA A 661 24.26 -4.30 15.47
N HIS A 662 23.24 -3.53 15.07
CA HIS A 662 21.84 -3.97 15.08
C HIS A 662 21.61 -5.16 14.14
N GLU A 663 22.00 -5.04 12.86
CA GLU A 663 21.76 -6.10 11.87
C GLU A 663 22.50 -7.40 12.22
N PHE A 664 23.71 -7.33 12.79
CA PHE A 664 24.40 -8.53 13.27
C PHE A 664 23.67 -9.21 14.43
N GLY A 665 22.91 -8.47 15.24
CA GLY A 665 22.02 -9.09 16.22
C GLY A 665 21.05 -10.07 15.55
N HIS A 666 20.45 -9.67 14.42
CA HIS A 666 19.60 -10.57 13.61
C HIS A 666 20.38 -11.74 13.00
N SER A 667 21.58 -11.50 12.45
CA SER A 667 22.47 -12.56 11.94
C SER A 667 22.87 -13.58 13.00
N LEU A 668 22.79 -13.22 14.29
CA LEU A 668 23.03 -14.09 15.44
C LEU A 668 21.74 -14.69 16.03
N GLY A 669 20.58 -14.30 15.53
CA GLY A 669 19.28 -14.88 15.88
C GLY A 669 18.41 -14.01 16.80
N LEU A 670 18.80 -12.77 17.09
CA LEU A 670 17.94 -11.85 17.83
C LEU A 670 16.77 -11.34 16.98
N SER A 671 15.66 -11.05 17.65
CA SER A 671 14.50 -10.35 17.11
C SER A 671 14.53 -8.87 17.51
N HIS A 672 13.68 -8.05 16.90
CA HIS A 672 13.50 -6.68 17.38
C HIS A 672 13.03 -6.64 18.84
N SER A 673 13.55 -5.67 19.58
CA SER A 673 13.11 -5.32 20.93
C SER A 673 12.05 -4.22 20.88
N ASN A 674 11.13 -4.24 21.85
CA ASN A 674 10.19 -3.14 22.07
C ASN A 674 10.71 -2.11 23.09
N ASP A 675 11.92 -2.33 23.64
CA ASP A 675 12.61 -1.35 24.49
C ASP A 675 13.30 -0.32 23.60
N GLN A 676 12.89 0.95 23.72
CA GLN A 676 13.45 2.07 22.95
C GLN A 676 14.93 2.35 23.27
N THR A 677 15.46 1.78 24.35
CA THR A 677 16.87 1.90 24.75
C THR A 677 17.73 0.74 24.27
N ALA A 678 17.12 -0.30 23.69
CA ALA A 678 17.82 -1.45 23.15
C ALA A 678 18.44 -1.15 21.78
N LEU A 679 19.61 -1.72 21.52
CA LEU A 679 20.23 -1.69 20.20
C LEU A 679 19.32 -2.38 19.18
N MET A 680 18.65 -3.46 19.56
CA MET A 680 17.69 -4.18 18.71
C MET A 680 16.33 -3.47 18.55
N PHE A 681 16.18 -2.21 18.98
CA PHE A 681 14.99 -1.43 18.68
C PHE A 681 14.92 -1.10 17.17
N PRO A 682 13.78 -1.27 16.48
CA PRO A 682 13.75 -1.20 15.01
C PRO A 682 14.10 0.15 14.41
N ASN A 683 13.70 1.25 15.06
CA ASN A 683 13.91 2.59 14.52
C ASN A 683 15.32 3.08 14.83
N TYR A 684 15.95 3.70 13.85
CA TYR A 684 17.28 4.25 13.98
C TYR A 684 17.30 5.41 14.98
N VAL A 685 18.21 5.33 15.95
CA VAL A 685 18.49 6.41 16.89
C VAL A 685 19.98 6.69 16.81
N SER A 686 20.35 7.93 16.45
CA SER A 686 21.74 8.38 16.51
C SER A 686 22.16 8.43 17.99
N MET A 687 22.98 7.47 18.40
CA MET A 687 23.50 7.36 19.76
C MET A 687 25.03 7.41 19.73
N ASP A 688 25.64 8.07 20.71
CA ASP A 688 27.09 8.08 20.88
C ASP A 688 27.58 6.68 21.31
N PRO A 689 28.33 5.94 20.46
CA PRO A 689 28.80 4.57 20.72
C PRO A 689 29.64 4.43 21.98
N SER A 690 30.29 5.51 22.41
CA SER A 690 31.18 5.51 23.57
C SER A 690 30.44 5.65 24.90
N LYS A 691 29.14 5.98 24.86
CA LYS A 691 28.34 6.32 26.06
C LYS A 691 27.25 5.31 26.42
N TYR A 692 26.90 4.38 25.52
CA TYR A 692 25.82 3.41 25.75
C TYR A 692 26.31 1.96 25.53
N PRO A 693 26.60 1.19 26.60
CA PRO A 693 26.75 -0.26 26.47
C PRO A 693 25.43 -0.90 26.04
N LEU A 694 25.47 -2.09 25.42
CA LEU A 694 24.28 -2.89 25.09
C LEU A 694 23.27 -2.85 26.24
N SER A 695 21.99 -2.66 25.91
CA SER A 695 20.95 -2.69 26.92
C SER A 695 20.90 -4.06 27.59
N GLN A 696 20.38 -4.12 28.81
CA GLN A 696 20.22 -5.40 29.49
C GLN A 696 19.27 -6.34 28.70
N ASP A 697 18.34 -5.79 27.92
CA ASP A 697 17.47 -6.57 27.04
C ASP A 697 18.25 -7.25 25.93
N ASP A 698 19.15 -6.52 25.25
CA ASP A 698 20.03 -7.07 24.22
C ASP A 698 20.94 -8.18 24.79
N ILE A 699 21.53 -7.94 25.95
CA ILE A 699 22.42 -8.90 26.65
C ILE A 699 21.65 -10.17 27.03
N ASN A 700 20.48 -10.02 27.63
CA ASN A 700 19.64 -11.16 28.02
C ASN A 700 19.19 -11.95 26.79
N GLY A 701 18.82 -11.24 25.72
CA GLY A 701 18.43 -11.82 24.44
C GLY A 701 19.54 -12.70 23.88
N ILE A 702 20.75 -12.15 23.72
CA ILE A 702 21.85 -12.89 23.09
C ILE A 702 22.39 -14.02 23.97
N GLN A 703 22.46 -13.84 25.29
CA GLN A 703 22.90 -14.88 26.21
C GLN A 703 21.90 -16.03 26.30
N SER A 704 20.61 -15.77 26.13
CA SER A 704 19.59 -16.83 26.06
C SER A 704 19.82 -17.79 24.87
N ILE A 705 20.50 -17.33 23.83
CA ILE A 705 20.84 -18.14 22.65
C ILE A 705 22.14 -18.90 22.87
N TYR A 706 23.16 -18.26 23.47
CA TYR A 706 24.54 -18.74 23.45
C TYR A 706 25.12 -19.21 24.80
N GLU A 707 24.37 -19.19 25.92
CA GLU A 707 24.89 -19.65 27.23
C GLU A 707 24.04 -20.69 28.02
N GLY A 708 24.70 -21.80 28.39
CA GLY A 708 24.40 -22.73 29.50
C GLY A 708 25.28 -24.00 29.42
N LEU A 709 26.16 -24.43 30.35
CA LEU A 709 26.34 -24.29 31.82
C LEU A 709 27.74 -24.83 32.27
N PRO A 710 28.14 -24.76 33.58
CA PRO A 710 28.06 -25.98 34.41
C PRO A 710 27.66 -25.77 35.89
N LYS A 711 26.61 -26.50 36.33
CA LYS A 711 26.61 -27.36 37.54
C LYS A 711 25.43 -28.36 37.46
N ALA A 712 25.74 -29.65 37.47
CA ALA A 712 24.80 -30.78 37.54
C ALA A 712 24.51 -31.14 39.02
N PRO A 713 23.41 -31.84 39.39
CA PRO A 713 22.68 -32.82 38.59
C PRO A 713 21.15 -32.63 38.51
N GLY A 714 20.61 -32.87 37.31
CA GLY A 714 19.19 -33.00 37.01
C GLY A 714 18.83 -32.35 35.68
N LYS A 715 18.89 -33.09 34.57
CA LYS A 715 18.54 -32.62 33.21
C LYS A 715 17.18 -31.88 33.19
N PRO A 716 17.09 -30.61 32.75
CA PRO A 716 15.85 -30.07 32.21
C PRO A 716 15.82 -30.38 30.70
N ARG A 717 14.86 -31.21 30.27
CA ARG A 717 14.56 -31.38 28.84
C ARG A 717 14.10 -30.04 28.27
N ARG A 718 14.66 -29.62 27.13
CA ARG A 718 14.15 -28.51 26.31
C ARG A 718 12.63 -28.69 26.10
N PRO A 719 11.77 -27.66 26.23
CA PRO A 719 10.37 -27.78 25.89
C PRO A 719 10.24 -27.99 24.38
N MET A 720 10.00 -29.23 23.97
CA MET A 720 9.65 -29.58 22.60
C MET A 720 8.35 -28.86 22.24
N VAL A 721 8.31 -28.20 21.08
CA VAL A 721 7.06 -27.66 20.52
C VAL A 721 6.10 -28.84 20.36
N PRO A 722 4.92 -28.81 21.00
CA PRO A 722 4.04 -29.96 20.98
C PRO A 722 3.42 -30.08 19.58
N HIS A 723 3.41 -31.29 19.03
CA HIS A 723 2.90 -31.55 17.68
C HIS A 723 1.49 -32.16 17.76
N ALA A 724 0.53 -31.59 17.03
CA ALA A 724 -0.90 -31.97 17.12
C ALA A 724 -1.17 -33.47 16.90
N CYS A 725 -0.35 -34.13 16.06
CA CYS A 725 -0.49 -35.54 15.73
C CYS A 725 0.41 -36.49 16.52
N ASP A 726 1.12 -36.01 17.55
CA ASP A 726 1.91 -36.88 18.41
C ASP A 726 0.99 -37.86 19.18
N PRO A 727 1.17 -39.19 19.06
CA PRO A 727 0.39 -40.18 19.81
C PRO A 727 0.60 -40.10 21.33
N GLY A 728 1.67 -39.45 21.81
CA GLY A 728 1.95 -39.18 23.22
C GLY A 728 1.41 -37.83 23.73
N LEU A 729 0.69 -37.06 22.91
CA LEU A 729 0.25 -35.71 23.25
C LEU A 729 -0.67 -35.70 24.48
N THR A 730 -0.37 -34.79 25.41
CA THR A 730 -1.16 -34.49 26.60
C THR A 730 -1.43 -33.00 26.67
N PHE A 731 -2.53 -32.59 27.30
CA PHE A 731 -2.91 -31.18 27.44
C PHE A 731 -2.85 -30.77 28.90
N ASP A 732 -2.49 -29.52 29.13
CA ASP A 732 -2.40 -28.95 30.48
C ASP A 732 -3.75 -28.36 30.90
N ALA A 733 -4.54 -27.82 29.95
CA ALA A 733 -5.93 -27.44 30.15
C ALA A 733 -6.72 -27.53 28.83
N ILE A 734 -8.04 -27.71 28.92
CA ILE A 734 -8.94 -27.70 27.76
C ILE A 734 -10.24 -27.00 28.17
N THR A 735 -10.77 -26.12 27.32
CA THR A 735 -12.08 -25.48 27.56
C THR A 735 -12.82 -25.27 26.25
N THR A 736 -14.14 -25.10 26.35
CA THR A 736 -14.93 -24.52 25.27
C THR A 736 -14.86 -23.00 25.32
N PHE A 737 -15.03 -22.38 24.16
CA PHE A 737 -15.35 -20.96 24.06
C PHE A 737 -16.34 -20.78 22.91
N ARG A 738 -17.60 -20.45 23.22
CA ARG A 738 -18.67 -20.30 22.23
C ARG A 738 -18.81 -21.52 21.28
N ARG A 739 -18.24 -21.44 20.06
CA ARG A 739 -18.26 -22.48 19.01
C ARG A 739 -16.89 -23.12 18.76
N GLU A 740 -15.96 -22.99 19.70
CA GLU A 740 -14.59 -23.46 19.56
C GLU A 740 -14.20 -24.34 20.76
N VAL A 741 -13.25 -25.26 20.54
CA VAL A 741 -12.53 -25.94 21.62
C VAL A 741 -11.09 -25.47 21.62
N MET A 742 -10.62 -25.03 22.78
CA MET A 742 -9.25 -24.57 22.99
C MET A 742 -8.48 -25.61 23.80
N PHE A 743 -7.34 -26.05 23.26
CA PHE A 743 -6.43 -27.02 23.89
C PHE A 743 -5.15 -26.31 24.28
N PHE A 744 -4.78 -26.29 25.56
CA PHE A 744 -3.58 -25.60 26.06
C PHE A 744 -2.45 -26.59 26.33
N LYS A 745 -1.23 -26.26 25.87
CA LYS A 745 -0.02 -27.01 26.17
C LYS A 745 1.21 -26.10 26.23
N GLY A 746 1.79 -25.99 27.41
CA GLY A 746 2.91 -25.12 27.70
C GLY A 746 2.53 -23.66 27.48
N ARG A 747 3.25 -23.01 26.56
CA ARG A 747 2.99 -21.63 26.12
C ARG A 747 2.08 -21.53 24.89
N HIS A 748 1.62 -22.66 24.36
CA HIS A 748 0.86 -22.73 23.10
C HIS A 748 -0.58 -23.16 23.35
N LEU A 749 -1.46 -22.82 22.40
CA LEU A 749 -2.81 -23.33 22.35
C LEU A 749 -3.19 -23.72 20.92
N TRP A 750 -4.07 -24.71 20.80
CA TRP A 750 -4.79 -24.99 19.55
C TRP A 750 -6.23 -24.55 19.65
N ARG A 751 -6.75 -23.98 18.57
CA ARG A 751 -8.17 -23.63 18.40
C ARG A 751 -8.77 -24.47 17.30
N ILE A 752 -9.88 -25.13 17.61
CA ILE A 752 -10.61 -25.96 16.66
C ILE A 752 -12.02 -25.40 16.49
N TYR A 753 -12.35 -25.02 15.26
CA TYR A 753 -13.67 -24.54 14.86
C TYR A 753 -14.53 -25.70 14.36
N TYR A 754 -15.81 -25.71 14.69
CA TYR A 754 -16.71 -26.79 14.26
C TYR A 754 -17.13 -26.69 12.78
N ASP A 755 -17.15 -25.47 12.23
CA ASP A 755 -17.71 -25.17 10.90
C ASP A 755 -16.65 -25.16 9.79
N ILE A 756 -15.36 -25.12 10.16
CA ILE A 756 -14.21 -25.02 9.25
C ILE A 756 -13.16 -26.03 9.71
N ALA A 757 -12.69 -26.88 8.80
CA ALA A 757 -11.74 -27.96 9.13
C ALA A 757 -10.29 -27.47 9.36
N ASN A 758 -10.11 -26.28 9.92
CA ASN A 758 -8.80 -25.70 10.23
C ASN A 758 -8.49 -25.80 11.71
N VAL A 759 -7.24 -26.14 12.01
CA VAL A 759 -6.65 -26.14 13.36
C VAL A 759 -5.65 -24.99 13.38
N GLU A 760 -5.90 -23.98 14.21
CA GLU A 760 -4.97 -22.87 14.43
C GLU A 760 -4.05 -23.23 15.60
N PHE A 761 -2.75 -22.90 15.49
CA PHE A 761 -1.74 -23.10 16.53
C PHE A 761 -1.06 -21.78 16.83
N GLU A 762 -1.24 -21.27 18.05
CA GLU A 762 -0.82 -19.92 18.45
C GLU A 762 -0.18 -19.94 19.84
N LEU A 763 0.40 -18.81 20.27
CA LEU A 763 0.83 -18.62 21.66
C LEU A 763 -0.33 -18.11 22.51
N ILE A 764 -0.38 -18.57 23.77
CA ILE A 764 -1.32 -18.03 24.77
C ILE A 764 -1.16 -16.52 24.92
N ALA A 765 0.09 -16.05 24.91
CA ALA A 765 0.42 -14.64 25.04
C ALA A 765 -0.06 -13.77 23.85
N SER A 766 -0.24 -14.34 22.65
CA SER A 766 -0.75 -13.60 21.49
C SER A 766 -2.20 -13.15 21.68
N LEU A 767 -3.01 -13.97 22.36
CA LEU A 767 -4.41 -13.63 22.65
C LEU A 767 -4.54 -12.94 24.01
N TRP A 768 -3.76 -13.37 25.00
CA TRP A 768 -3.82 -12.88 26.37
C TRP A 768 -2.41 -12.70 26.96
N PRO A 769 -1.76 -11.55 26.73
CA PRO A 769 -0.38 -11.31 27.16
C PRO A 769 -0.14 -11.42 28.67
N SER A 770 -1.17 -11.14 29.48
CA SER A 770 -1.11 -11.19 30.94
C SER A 770 -1.39 -12.57 31.55
N LEU A 771 -1.69 -13.58 30.73
CA LEU A 771 -1.85 -14.96 31.20
C LEU A 771 -0.50 -15.66 31.33
N PRO A 772 -0.30 -16.47 32.38
CA PRO A 772 0.89 -17.26 32.50
C PRO A 772 0.87 -18.46 31.55
N ALA A 773 2.05 -18.92 31.12
CA ALA A 773 2.23 -20.22 30.45
C ALA A 773 1.95 -21.39 31.43
N ASP A 774 1.82 -22.61 30.90
CA ASP A 774 1.61 -23.85 31.68
C ASP A 774 0.35 -23.82 32.55
N LEU A 775 -0.79 -23.46 31.94
CA LEU A 775 -2.10 -23.42 32.60
C LEU A 775 -2.49 -24.82 33.09
N GLN A 776 -3.08 -24.92 34.29
CA GLN A 776 -3.39 -26.21 34.93
C GLN A 776 -4.85 -26.62 34.80
N ALA A 777 -5.76 -25.66 34.63
CA ALA A 777 -7.16 -25.92 34.35
C ALA A 777 -7.78 -24.69 33.67
N ALA A 778 -8.83 -24.91 32.88
CA ALA A 778 -9.61 -23.86 32.28
C ALA A 778 -11.07 -24.32 32.18
N TYR A 779 -12.04 -23.41 32.34
CA TYR A 779 -13.43 -23.70 32.00
C TYR A 779 -14.18 -22.42 31.62
N GLU A 780 -15.21 -22.56 30.80
CA GLU A 780 -16.16 -21.50 30.48
C GLU A 780 -17.34 -21.56 31.43
N ASN A 781 -17.62 -20.47 32.12
CA ASN A 781 -18.75 -20.37 33.04
C ASN A 781 -20.05 -19.99 32.30
N PRO A 782 -21.22 -20.10 32.95
CA PRO A 782 -22.50 -19.75 32.33
C PRO A 782 -22.69 -18.29 31.92
N LYS A 783 -21.75 -17.40 32.28
CA LYS A 783 -21.79 -15.95 32.02
C LYS A 783 -20.89 -15.53 30.85
N ASP A 784 -20.50 -16.47 29.97
CA ASP A 784 -19.60 -16.25 28.82
C ASP A 784 -18.23 -15.70 29.27
N LYS A 785 -17.70 -16.22 30.39
CA LYS A 785 -16.34 -15.92 30.87
C LYS A 785 -15.54 -17.20 30.98
N ILE A 786 -14.31 -17.18 30.49
CA ILE A 786 -13.37 -18.29 30.67
C ILE A 786 -12.57 -18.02 31.95
N LEU A 787 -12.57 -18.96 32.87
CA LEU A 787 -11.69 -18.93 34.03
C LEU A 787 -10.52 -19.88 33.78
N VAL A 788 -9.30 -19.37 33.89
CA VAL A 788 -8.05 -20.12 33.74
C VAL A 788 -7.28 -20.12 35.05
N PHE A 789 -6.67 -21.26 35.37
CA PHE A 789 -6.09 -21.53 36.68
C PHE A 789 -4.60 -21.86 36.55
N LYS A 790 -3.79 -21.24 37.39
CA LYS A 790 -2.39 -21.59 37.60
C LYS A 790 -2.02 -21.40 39.06
N ASP A 791 -1.54 -22.48 39.66
CA ASP A 791 -1.16 -22.56 41.06
C ASP A 791 -2.30 -22.10 41.98
N LYS A 792 -2.05 -21.13 42.85
CA LYS A 792 -3.05 -20.59 43.79
C LYS A 792 -3.91 -19.48 43.19
N ASN A 793 -3.73 -19.18 41.91
CA ASN A 793 -4.33 -18.03 41.24
C ASN A 793 -5.22 -18.46 40.08
N PHE A 794 -6.21 -17.63 39.79
CA PHE A 794 -7.04 -17.76 38.60
C PHE A 794 -7.31 -16.41 37.97
N TRP A 795 -7.48 -16.41 36.66
CA TRP A 795 -7.81 -15.25 35.85
C TRP A 795 -9.17 -15.47 35.19
N ALA A 796 -9.95 -14.41 35.03
CA ALA A 796 -11.17 -14.45 34.26
C ALA A 796 -10.98 -13.65 32.96
N ILE A 797 -11.41 -14.25 31.86
CA ILE A 797 -11.24 -13.76 30.50
C ILE A 797 -12.63 -13.54 29.90
N ARG A 798 -12.79 -12.45 29.15
CA ARG A 798 -13.97 -12.20 28.32
C ARG A 798 -13.53 -11.75 26.92
N GLY A 799 -13.75 -12.58 25.91
CA GLY A 799 -13.17 -12.36 24.58
C GLY A 799 -11.64 -12.38 24.65
N TYR A 800 -10.99 -11.33 24.13
CA TYR A 800 -9.53 -11.19 24.14
C TYR A 800 -8.98 -10.40 25.35
N ALA A 801 -9.83 -10.04 26.31
CA ALA A 801 -9.41 -9.27 27.48
C ALA A 801 -9.40 -10.12 28.74
N VAL A 802 -8.27 -10.10 29.48
CA VAL A 802 -8.21 -10.50 30.87
C VAL A 802 -8.86 -9.40 31.72
N LEU A 803 -9.81 -9.77 32.58
CA LEU A 803 -10.53 -8.79 33.38
C LEU A 803 -9.60 -8.10 34.40
N PRO A 804 -9.74 -6.79 34.64
CA PRO A 804 -8.76 -5.98 35.39
C PRO A 804 -8.61 -6.37 36.87
N ASP A 805 -9.62 -7.00 37.48
CA ASP A 805 -9.57 -7.42 38.88
C ASP A 805 -8.86 -8.76 39.12
N TYR A 806 -8.11 -9.27 38.13
CA TYR A 806 -7.47 -10.59 38.15
C TYR A 806 -5.96 -10.48 37.93
N PRO A 807 -5.15 -11.40 38.49
CA PRO A 807 -5.52 -12.66 39.14
C PRO A 807 -6.16 -12.53 40.53
N LYS A 808 -7.05 -13.48 40.85
CA LYS A 808 -7.59 -13.69 42.21
C LYS A 808 -7.12 -15.03 42.75
N SER A 809 -7.08 -15.17 44.08
CA SER A 809 -6.70 -16.43 44.71
C SER A 809 -7.85 -17.45 44.63
N ILE A 810 -7.55 -18.72 44.35
CA ILE A 810 -8.54 -19.81 44.34
C ILE A 810 -9.28 -19.95 45.69
N HIS A 811 -8.71 -19.46 46.79
CA HIS A 811 -9.37 -19.46 48.09
C HIS A 811 -10.63 -18.58 48.12
N THR A 812 -10.75 -17.58 47.23
CA THR A 812 -11.97 -16.78 47.10
C THR A 812 -13.13 -17.58 46.52
N LEU A 813 -12.86 -18.72 45.88
CA LEU A 813 -13.88 -19.66 45.39
C LEU A 813 -14.34 -20.65 46.48
N GLY A 814 -13.83 -20.53 47.71
CA GLY A 814 -14.18 -21.41 48.83
C GLY A 814 -13.25 -22.61 49.01
N PHE A 815 -12.11 -22.68 48.31
CA PHE A 815 -11.12 -23.72 48.53
C PHE A 815 -10.33 -23.53 49.83
N PRO A 816 -10.09 -24.59 50.62
CA PRO A 816 -9.24 -24.51 51.81
C PRO A 816 -7.80 -24.09 51.48
N ARG A 817 -7.11 -23.46 52.46
CA ARG A 817 -5.72 -22.99 52.30
C ARG A 817 -4.70 -24.08 51.95
N HIS A 818 -5.02 -25.36 52.23
CA HIS A 818 -4.15 -26.49 51.88
C HIS A 818 -4.20 -26.85 50.38
N VAL A 819 -5.23 -26.43 49.64
CA VAL A 819 -5.32 -26.64 48.19
C VAL A 819 -4.43 -25.61 47.50
N LYS A 820 -3.40 -26.09 46.78
CA LYS A 820 -2.39 -25.22 46.16
C LYS A 820 -2.52 -25.09 44.64
N LYS A 821 -3.32 -25.96 44.00
CA LYS A 821 -3.58 -25.98 42.56
C LYS A 821 -4.84 -26.79 42.24
N ILE A 822 -5.36 -26.60 41.03
CA ILE A 822 -6.49 -27.34 40.46
C ILE A 822 -6.00 -28.07 39.22
N ASP A 823 -6.26 -29.38 39.11
CA ASP A 823 -5.74 -30.24 38.04
C ASP A 823 -6.66 -30.30 36.80
N ALA A 824 -7.96 -30.03 36.96
CA ALA A 824 -8.91 -29.87 35.86
C ALA A 824 -10.19 -29.17 36.33
N ALA A 825 -10.92 -28.53 35.42
CA ALA A 825 -12.20 -27.90 35.72
C ALA A 825 -13.18 -28.12 34.55
N VAL A 826 -14.47 -28.31 34.83
CA VAL A 826 -15.51 -28.39 33.81
C VAL A 826 -16.82 -27.84 34.36
N CYS A 827 -17.49 -26.96 33.63
CA CYS A 827 -18.82 -26.49 33.97
C CYS A 827 -19.87 -27.33 33.25
N ASP A 828 -20.84 -27.86 34.00
CA ASP A 828 -22.04 -28.43 33.44
C ASP A 828 -23.02 -27.30 33.12
N GLN A 829 -23.18 -27.00 31.83
CA GLN A 829 -24.08 -25.96 31.35
C GLN A 829 -25.55 -26.22 31.67
N SER A 830 -25.94 -27.49 31.90
CA SER A 830 -27.33 -27.85 32.20
C SER A 830 -27.70 -27.58 33.66
N THR A 831 -26.81 -27.91 34.59
CA THR A 831 -27.03 -27.72 36.03
C THR A 831 -26.44 -26.44 36.59
N LYS A 832 -25.64 -25.71 35.79
CA LYS A 832 -24.90 -24.50 36.19
C LYS A 832 -23.94 -24.77 37.36
N LYS A 833 -23.43 -26.00 37.45
CA LYS A 833 -22.46 -26.43 38.45
C LYS A 833 -21.10 -26.64 37.81
N THR A 834 -20.06 -26.14 38.45
CA THR A 834 -18.67 -26.35 38.04
C THR A 834 -18.03 -27.43 38.90
N TYR A 835 -17.42 -28.41 38.26
CA TYR A 835 -16.66 -29.47 38.90
C TYR A 835 -15.17 -29.16 38.81
N PHE A 836 -14.52 -29.07 39.96
CA PHE A 836 -13.07 -28.88 40.06
C PHE A 836 -12.42 -30.17 40.55
N PHE A 837 -11.35 -30.59 39.89
CA PHE A 837 -10.61 -31.80 40.22
C PHE A 837 -9.27 -31.44 40.85
N VAL A 838 -9.02 -31.98 42.04
CA VAL A 838 -7.79 -31.76 42.82
C VAL A 838 -7.30 -33.11 43.33
N GLY A 839 -6.30 -33.67 42.67
CA GLY A 839 -5.82 -35.02 42.92
C GLY A 839 -6.90 -36.08 42.72
N ILE A 840 -7.27 -36.78 43.80
CA ILE A 840 -8.32 -37.83 43.79
C ILE A 840 -9.71 -37.32 44.20
N TRP A 841 -9.81 -36.01 44.46
CA TRP A 841 -10.98 -35.35 44.98
C TRP A 841 -11.61 -34.47 43.91
N CYS A 842 -12.93 -34.52 43.83
CA CYS A 842 -13.74 -33.60 43.06
C CYS A 842 -14.45 -32.65 44.03
N TRP A 843 -14.50 -31.38 43.69
CA TRP A 843 -15.24 -30.32 44.36
C TRP A 843 -16.32 -29.82 43.42
N ARG A 844 -17.47 -29.39 43.95
CA ARG A 844 -18.55 -28.85 43.14
C ARG A 844 -18.90 -27.45 43.62
N TYR A 845 -18.87 -26.52 42.69
CA TYR A 845 -19.12 -25.11 42.89
C TYR A 845 -20.40 -24.71 42.17
N ASP A 846 -21.25 -23.97 42.85
CA ASP A 846 -22.47 -23.43 42.29
C ASP A 846 -22.20 -22.04 41.70
N GLU A 847 -22.30 -21.91 40.38
CA GLU A 847 -22.04 -20.63 39.68
C GLU A 847 -23.13 -19.58 39.94
N MET A 848 -24.33 -20.01 40.36
CA MET A 848 -25.45 -19.13 40.66
C MET A 848 -25.33 -18.53 42.07
N THR A 849 -25.05 -19.38 43.06
CA THR A 849 -24.87 -18.92 44.46
C THR A 849 -23.45 -18.46 44.76
N GLN A 850 -22.49 -18.76 43.88
CA GLN A 850 -21.06 -18.48 44.04
C GLN A 850 -20.46 -19.12 45.30
N THR A 851 -20.90 -20.34 45.64
CA THR A 851 -20.42 -21.09 46.82
C THR A 851 -20.15 -22.56 46.50
N MET A 852 -19.31 -23.20 47.32
CA MET A 852 -19.08 -24.65 47.25
C MET A 852 -20.29 -25.42 47.80
N ASP A 853 -20.72 -26.45 47.08
CA ASP A 853 -21.85 -27.28 47.49
C ASP A 853 -21.51 -28.09 48.77
N ARG A 854 -22.48 -28.17 49.69
CA ARG A 854 -22.36 -29.01 50.88
C ARG A 854 -22.22 -30.48 50.49
N GLY A 855 -21.31 -31.20 51.15
CA GLY A 855 -21.02 -32.63 50.86
C GLY A 855 -19.90 -32.86 49.84
N TYR A 856 -19.17 -31.81 49.46
CA TYR A 856 -17.91 -31.86 48.72
C TYR A 856 -16.74 -31.44 49.63
N PRO A 857 -15.53 -32.01 49.45
CA PRO A 857 -15.09 -32.83 48.31
C PRO A 857 -15.55 -34.30 48.35
N GLN A 858 -15.72 -34.91 47.17
CA GLN A 858 -16.03 -36.33 47.00
C GLN A 858 -14.91 -37.04 46.21
N ARG A 859 -14.74 -38.35 46.40
CA ARG A 859 -13.77 -39.13 45.62
C ARG A 859 -14.22 -39.23 44.16
N VAL A 860 -13.32 -38.91 43.22
CA VAL A 860 -13.60 -38.94 41.78
C VAL A 860 -14.19 -40.29 41.36
N VAL A 861 -13.60 -41.41 41.80
CA VAL A 861 -14.07 -42.76 41.45
C VAL A 861 -15.47 -43.11 41.97
N LYS A 862 -15.94 -42.44 43.03
CA LYS A 862 -17.29 -42.64 43.57
C LYS A 862 -18.32 -41.82 42.79
N HIS A 863 -17.93 -40.63 42.36
CA HIS A 863 -18.81 -39.71 41.64
C HIS A 863 -18.85 -39.97 40.13
N PHE A 864 -17.71 -40.38 39.56
CA PHE A 864 -17.47 -40.66 38.15
C PHE A 864 -16.82 -42.05 37.99
N PRO A 865 -17.60 -43.15 38.09
CA PRO A 865 -17.06 -44.50 37.97
C PRO A 865 -16.36 -44.76 36.62
N GLY A 866 -15.24 -45.47 36.64
CA GLY A 866 -14.52 -45.92 35.44
C GLY A 866 -13.44 -44.96 34.89
N ILE A 867 -13.48 -43.66 35.18
CA ILE A 867 -12.51 -42.67 34.63
C ILE A 867 -11.13 -42.75 35.32
N GLY A 868 -11.10 -43.29 36.55
CA GLY A 868 -9.90 -43.50 37.34
C GLY A 868 -9.62 -42.39 38.36
N LEU A 869 -8.39 -42.36 38.88
CA LEU A 869 -8.08 -41.60 40.11
C LEU A 869 -7.68 -40.14 39.89
N ARG A 870 -7.10 -39.76 38.74
CA ARG A 870 -6.63 -38.39 38.45
C ARG A 870 -6.99 -37.99 37.04
N ILE A 871 -7.43 -36.74 36.88
CA ILE A 871 -7.85 -36.13 35.62
C ILE A 871 -6.87 -34.98 35.32
N GLY A 872 -6.40 -34.90 34.08
CA GLY A 872 -5.46 -33.85 33.63
C GLY A 872 -6.12 -32.70 32.87
N ALA A 873 -7.26 -32.94 32.23
CA ALA A 873 -8.12 -31.89 31.68
C ALA A 873 -9.55 -32.43 31.50
N ALA A 874 -10.53 -31.54 31.47
CA ALA A 874 -11.91 -31.91 31.21
C ALA A 874 -12.65 -30.77 30.50
N PHE A 875 -13.58 -31.10 29.60
CA PHE A 875 -14.52 -30.12 29.05
C PHE A 875 -15.87 -30.78 28.72
N GLN A 876 -16.93 -29.98 28.58
CA GLN A 876 -18.25 -30.47 28.21
C GLN A 876 -18.56 -30.13 26.75
N ARG A 877 -19.13 -31.09 26.01
CA ARG A 877 -19.70 -30.84 24.68
C ARG A 877 -20.86 -31.80 24.41
N ASN A 878 -21.92 -31.29 23.77
CA ASN A 878 -23.10 -32.07 23.38
C ASN A 878 -23.74 -32.89 24.52
N GLY A 879 -23.63 -32.41 25.76
CA GLY A 879 -24.14 -33.09 26.95
C GLY A 879 -23.21 -34.16 27.55
N PHE A 880 -22.07 -34.45 26.91
CA PHE A 880 -21.06 -35.39 27.42
C PHE A 880 -19.89 -34.64 28.07
N PHE A 881 -19.28 -35.28 29.07
CA PHE A 881 -18.00 -34.86 29.62
C PHE A 881 -16.87 -35.61 28.94
N TYR A 882 -15.89 -34.88 28.43
CA TYR A 882 -14.67 -35.44 27.87
C TYR A 882 -13.56 -35.30 28.89
N PHE A 883 -13.15 -36.43 29.48
CA PHE A 883 -12.06 -36.48 30.45
C PHE A 883 -10.75 -36.90 29.79
N PHE A 884 -9.67 -36.19 30.09
CA PHE A 884 -8.34 -36.48 29.58
C PHE A 884 -7.43 -36.96 30.70
N ARG A 885 -6.78 -38.09 30.47
CA ARG A 885 -5.85 -38.70 31.41
C ARG A 885 -4.71 -39.36 30.65
N GLY A 886 -3.53 -38.75 30.71
CA GLY A 886 -2.38 -39.20 29.92
C GLY A 886 -2.73 -39.25 28.45
N SER A 887 -2.41 -40.36 27.78
CA SER A 887 -2.69 -40.59 26.36
C SER A 887 -4.10 -41.15 26.08
N LYS A 888 -5.06 -40.98 26.99
CA LYS A 888 -6.46 -41.43 26.81
C LYS A 888 -7.45 -40.32 27.07
N GLN A 889 -8.49 -40.28 26.23
CA GLN A 889 -9.69 -39.46 26.37
C GLN A 889 -10.90 -40.36 26.58
N PHE A 890 -11.75 -40.01 27.54
CA PHE A 890 -12.98 -40.73 27.88
C PHE A 890 -14.17 -39.83 27.61
N GLU A 891 -15.06 -40.25 26.72
CA GLU A 891 -16.38 -39.65 26.58
C GLU A 891 -17.30 -40.27 27.63
N TYR A 892 -17.87 -39.44 28.49
CA TYR A 892 -18.63 -39.86 29.66
C TYR A 892 -20.03 -39.26 29.64
N ASP A 893 -21.03 -40.13 29.76
CA ASP A 893 -22.42 -39.73 29.90
C ASP A 893 -22.72 -39.48 31.38
N ILE A 894 -22.99 -38.23 31.73
CA ILE A 894 -23.27 -37.81 33.11
C ILE A 894 -24.60 -38.38 33.61
N LYS A 895 -25.59 -38.57 32.72
CA LYS A 895 -26.92 -39.08 33.06
C LYS A 895 -26.88 -40.58 33.29
N ALA A 896 -26.22 -41.32 32.39
CA ALA A 896 -26.06 -42.77 32.49
C ALA A 896 -24.93 -43.21 33.43
N LYS A 897 -24.05 -42.27 33.84
CA LYS A 897 -22.88 -42.50 34.68
C LYS A 897 -21.91 -43.57 34.16
N ASN A 898 -21.77 -43.68 32.83
CA ASN A 898 -20.89 -44.64 32.18
C ASN A 898 -20.00 -43.98 31.11
N ILE A 899 -18.94 -44.69 30.71
CA ILE A 899 -18.06 -44.30 29.62
C ILE A 899 -18.67 -44.82 28.31
N THR A 900 -18.94 -43.94 27.36
CA THR A 900 -19.49 -44.30 26.05
C THR A 900 -18.38 -44.66 25.06
N ARG A 901 -17.24 -43.97 25.12
CA ARG A 901 -16.12 -44.16 24.20
C ARG A 901 -14.77 -43.85 24.84
N ILE A 902 -13.74 -44.62 24.47
CA ILE A 902 -12.33 -44.35 24.81
C ILE A 902 -11.58 -44.03 23.52
N MET A 903 -10.85 -42.92 23.50
CA MET A 903 -10.19 -42.34 22.32
C MET A 903 -8.77 -41.88 22.64
N ARG A 904 -7.97 -41.59 21.61
CA ARG A 904 -6.69 -40.89 21.76
C ARG A 904 -6.93 -39.37 21.89
N PRO A 905 -6.15 -38.64 22.70
CA PRO A 905 -6.31 -37.19 22.89
C PRO A 905 -6.21 -36.37 21.60
N ASN A 906 -5.46 -36.86 20.61
CA ASN A 906 -5.26 -36.16 19.33
C ASN A 906 -6.35 -36.43 18.27
N THR A 907 -7.41 -37.19 18.60
CA THR A 907 -8.51 -37.48 17.67
C THR A 907 -9.24 -36.23 17.17
N TRP A 908 -9.14 -35.11 17.89
CA TRP A 908 -9.68 -33.81 17.49
C TRP A 908 -8.94 -33.17 16.30
N PHE A 909 -7.70 -33.58 15.99
CA PHE A 909 -6.82 -32.93 15.01
C PHE A 909 -6.79 -33.60 13.63
N LYS A 910 -7.68 -34.56 13.33
CA LYS A 910 -7.81 -35.25 12.03
C LYS A 910 -6.49 -35.79 11.44
N CYS A 911 -5.61 -36.30 12.28
CA CYS A 911 -4.33 -36.85 11.87
C CYS A 911 -4.51 -38.05 10.94
N LYS A 912 -3.82 -38.08 9.79
CA LYS A 912 -3.79 -39.24 8.89
C LYS A 912 -3.13 -40.41 9.62
N GLU A 913 -3.79 -41.55 9.68
CA GLU A 913 -3.17 -42.77 10.17
C GLU A 913 -2.01 -43.18 9.25
N PRO A 914 -0.85 -43.57 9.78
CA PRO A 914 0.18 -44.22 8.97
C PRO A 914 -0.33 -45.58 8.51
N LEU A 915 -0.26 -45.83 7.19
CA LEU A 915 -0.33 -47.19 6.65
C LEU A 915 0.83 -48.00 7.26
N ASP A 916 0.49 -49.17 7.80
CA ASP A 916 1.34 -50.16 8.47
C ASP A 916 1.94 -49.82 9.84
N SER A 917 1.14 -50.11 10.88
CA SER A 917 1.67 -50.88 12.01
C SER A 917 0.59 -51.84 12.51
N SER A 918 0.75 -53.11 12.17
CA SER A 918 0.09 -54.21 12.85
C SER A 918 0.52 -54.22 14.31
N PHE A 919 -0.37 -53.76 15.19
CA PHE A 919 -0.33 -54.16 16.60
C PHE A 919 -1.50 -55.10 16.84
N ASP A 920 -1.23 -56.36 16.56
CA ASP A 920 -2.02 -57.48 17.05
C ASP A 920 -1.54 -57.77 18.49
N ILE A 921 -2.40 -57.49 19.48
CA ILE A 921 -2.35 -58.15 20.78
C ILE A 921 -3.74 -58.72 21.01
N SER A 922 -3.76 -60.04 20.89
CA SER A 922 -4.89 -60.94 20.97
C SER A 922 -5.25 -61.31 22.40
N ILE A 923 -6.40 -62.01 22.51
CA ILE A 923 -6.88 -62.90 23.59
C ILE A 923 -7.73 -62.17 24.67
N LYS A 924 -9.01 -62.51 24.94
CA LYS A 924 -9.73 -63.80 24.93
C LYS A 924 -11.25 -63.67 24.70
N GLU A 925 -11.83 -64.76 24.20
CA GLU A 925 -13.16 -65.04 23.64
C GLU A 925 -14.39 -64.93 24.58
N GLN A 926 -15.58 -64.66 24.02
CA GLN A 926 -16.66 -65.67 23.89
C GLN A 926 -17.87 -65.21 23.03
N ALA A 927 -18.04 -65.91 21.90
CA ALA A 927 -19.25 -66.47 21.28
C ALA A 927 -20.49 -65.62 20.86
N HIS A 928 -20.76 -65.76 19.54
CA HIS A 928 -22.04 -66.05 18.85
C HIS A 928 -22.92 -64.97 18.19
N SER A 929 -22.84 -65.02 16.84
CA SER A 929 -23.93 -65.09 15.84
C SER A 929 -24.44 -63.81 15.18
N GLY A 930 -24.46 -63.85 13.84
CA GLY A 930 -25.57 -63.30 13.05
C GLY A 930 -25.29 -62.09 12.14
N GLY A 931 -24.96 -62.35 10.86
CA GLY A 931 -25.69 -61.70 9.75
C GLY A 931 -25.09 -60.48 9.03
N VAL A 932 -24.59 -60.74 7.81
CA VAL A 932 -24.72 -59.97 6.55
C VAL A 932 -24.05 -58.58 6.40
N LYS A 933 -23.08 -58.54 5.47
CA LYS A 933 -22.54 -57.34 4.78
C LYS A 933 -23.44 -56.95 3.61
N ILE A 934 -23.76 -55.66 3.45
CA ILE A 934 -24.08 -55.05 2.14
C ILE A 934 -23.37 -53.69 2.01
N SER A 935 -22.69 -53.52 0.88
CA SER A 935 -21.95 -52.34 0.40
C SER A 935 -22.87 -51.42 -0.40
N TYR A 936 -22.68 -50.09 -0.35
CA TYR A 936 -23.27 -49.17 -1.35
C TYR A 936 -22.26 -48.14 -1.87
N ASP A 937 -22.23 -48.07 -3.21
CA ASP A 937 -21.26 -47.41 -4.07
C ASP A 937 -21.76 -46.03 -4.57
N LYS A 938 -20.82 -45.14 -4.90
CA LYS A 938 -21.01 -43.73 -5.27
C LYS A 938 -21.51 -43.56 -6.71
N ARG A 939 -22.82 -43.42 -6.95
CA ARG A 939 -23.40 -42.84 -8.20
C ARG A 939 -24.73 -42.10 -8.00
N LEU A 940 -24.80 -41.10 -7.12
CA LEU A 940 -26.04 -40.30 -6.93
C LEU A 940 -25.91 -38.79 -7.23
N SER A 941 -24.70 -38.26 -7.42
CA SER A 941 -24.52 -36.80 -7.60
C SER A 941 -24.68 -36.30 -9.05
N LEU A 942 -24.60 -37.19 -10.05
CA LEU A 942 -24.70 -36.80 -11.47
C LEU A 942 -26.17 -36.67 -11.95
N LEU A 943 -27.09 -37.41 -11.33
CA LEU A 943 -28.51 -37.42 -11.72
C LEU A 943 -29.24 -36.14 -11.26
N ILE A 944 -28.85 -35.59 -10.09
CA ILE A 944 -29.44 -34.39 -9.51
C ILE A 944 -29.09 -33.14 -10.34
N PHE A 945 -27.89 -33.09 -10.91
CA PHE A 945 -27.45 -31.93 -11.71
C PHE A 945 -28.20 -31.81 -13.05
N ILE A 946 -28.56 -32.94 -13.66
CA ILE A 946 -29.31 -32.98 -14.93
C ILE A 946 -30.78 -32.56 -14.70
N ILE A 947 -31.39 -32.97 -13.58
CA ILE A 947 -32.77 -32.61 -13.22
C ILE A 947 -32.91 -31.12 -12.91
N VAL A 948 -31.94 -30.52 -12.20
CA VAL A 948 -31.96 -29.07 -11.91
C VAL A 948 -31.77 -28.24 -13.19
N HIS A 949 -30.96 -28.70 -14.13
CA HIS A 949 -30.73 -27.99 -15.39
C HIS A 949 -31.94 -28.07 -16.35
N LEU A 950 -32.65 -29.21 -16.37
CA LEU A 950 -33.88 -29.38 -17.14
C LEU A 950 -35.07 -28.59 -16.56
N LEU A 951 -35.21 -28.55 -15.22
CA LEU A 951 -36.28 -27.77 -14.57
C LEU A 951 -36.08 -26.26 -14.73
N ARG A 952 -34.85 -25.76 -14.84
CA ARG A 952 -34.56 -24.34 -15.06
C ARG A 952 -34.89 -23.87 -16.49
N LYS A 953 -34.98 -24.80 -17.46
CA LYS A 953 -35.33 -24.50 -18.86
C LYS A 953 -36.84 -24.54 -19.13
N ILE A 954 -37.62 -25.17 -18.24
CA ILE A 954 -39.09 -25.28 -18.35
C ILE A 954 -39.82 -24.11 -17.64
N TYR A 955 -39.13 -23.38 -16.74
CA TYR A 955 -39.74 -22.27 -15.98
C TYR A 955 -39.50 -20.86 -16.55
N ASN A 956 -38.92 -20.74 -17.75
CA ASN A 956 -38.75 -19.47 -18.49
C ASN A 956 -39.32 -19.60 -19.92
N SER A 957 -40.54 -20.10 -20.05
CA SER A 957 -41.39 -19.97 -21.25
C SER A 957 -42.73 -19.36 -20.87
#